data_AF-A0A2V1AK82-F1
#
_entry.id   AF-A0A2V1AK82-F1
#
_cell.length_a   1.000
_cell.length_b   1.000
_cell.length_c   1.000
_cell.angle_alpha   90.00
_cell.angle_beta   90.00
_cell.angle_gamma   90.00
#
_symmetry.space_group_name_H-M   'P 1'
#
loop_
_entity.id
_entity.type
_entity.pdbx_description
1 polymer ?
#
loop_
_entity_poly.entity_id
_entity_poly.type
_entity_poly.pdbx_seq_one_letter_code
_entity_poly.pdbx_strand_id
1 'polypeptide(L)'
;MTQQQVQASHTNGNHEMNNYNYGYPSFVNPPDQTSAANGHTLPNNTAVPMNPAEGTPQKPQTDAQTDQGKSKIPKLENTESKNSCVSSPLPDSPTSSVLEARRRQAQADKESEEKTDQQPTKEVSKDGSKMKEDEKIDVKQEDKEAKDLTPSPESSTSRQTDPDFQPTNTGFTQNQIIAFDAQIPESAKAIWRKYSKLHKPKDESNTINNDEFERTFVSKVEFNLARNMYNCDAMAAYHAASGSIRDTLLVDWANTQQKQTIHNGKRVYYLSLEFLMGRAMDNALINLKSRKTVETALSGLGFNLEDVLDEEPDAGLGNGGLGRLAACFVDSLSSRNYSGWGYGLNYQYGIFKQRIVDGYQVETPDYWLKNSNPWEIDRHEIQIPVNFYGDVEEVYDEASGETKRVWNSGDQVLAVACDFPVPGYNTSNTNNLRLWNARPTSEFDFNKFNAGDYQQSVAAQQNAESITSVLYPNDNFDKGKELRLKQQYFWVAASLHDIVRRYKKNHKSDFSKFSEQVAIQLNDTHPTLAIVELQRILVDVEGLPWDDAWAVVTKTFAYTNHTVMSEALEKWPVYVLGNLLPRHLQIIYDINYYFLKSVESRFPDDRELLGRVSIIEEGEPKSVRMAYLAIIGSHKVNGVAELHSELIKTTIFKDFVQIFGPDKFINVTNGITPEDELAALISEKLDDKDYEFLTHLGRLKELEQFVDDENFLKRWDAIKFNNKRRLAALVKAETDVDLDPTVMFDVQVKRIHEYKRQQLNIFATIYRYLRIKELQRQGVSIDDIKLKHFISKATIIGGKAAPGYYMAKTIIHLVNTVGEVVNNDTEIDNLLKVVFIPDYNVSKAEIICPGSDLSNHISTAGTEASGTSNMKFSLNGGLIIGTVDGANVEITREIGEENIFLFGNLAESVEEIRHKHLFEGVKVPETLQKVFDAINSGMFGDPAEFRPLIDSITQHGDYYLVTDDFDLYLECQDRLEKVYGHHGGDSTDKDHLHRWVKKSVLSVANMGFFSSDRCVDEYAENIWNVEPLNE
;
A
#
# COMPACT_ATOMS: atom_id res chain seq x y z
N MET A 1 11.55 39.92 -28.54
CA MET A 1 12.48 41.03 -28.85
C MET A 1 11.69 42.30 -29.07
N THR A 2 11.65 43.20 -28.08
CA THR A 2 11.26 44.61 -28.25
C THR A 2 11.74 45.38 -27.02
N GLN A 3 12.18 46.62 -27.19
CA GLN A 3 12.68 47.47 -26.10
C GLN A 3 11.59 48.42 -25.61
N GLN A 4 11.61 48.76 -24.33
CA GLN A 4 11.30 50.11 -23.89
C GLN A 4 12.17 50.49 -22.68
N GLN A 5 12.76 51.69 -22.73
CA GLN A 5 13.52 52.29 -21.64
C GLN A 5 12.71 53.45 -21.06
N VAL A 6 12.72 53.62 -19.74
CA VAL A 6 12.60 54.93 -19.08
C VAL A 6 13.63 54.97 -17.94
N GLN A 7 14.20 56.15 -17.67
CA GLN A 7 15.33 56.33 -16.77
C GLN A 7 14.94 56.90 -15.40
N ALA A 8 15.81 56.59 -14.43
CA ALA A 8 16.01 57.17 -13.11
C ALA A 8 15.50 58.60 -12.79
N SER A 9 15.21 58.81 -11.50
CA SER A 9 15.64 60.04 -10.80
C SER A 9 15.97 59.76 -9.32
N HIS A 10 16.97 60.47 -8.77
CA HIS A 10 17.31 60.49 -7.34
C HIS A 10 16.61 61.67 -6.64
N THR A 11 16.41 61.59 -5.32
CA THR A 11 16.91 62.64 -4.39
C THR A 11 16.88 62.18 -2.93
N ASN A 12 17.74 62.78 -2.09
CA ASN A 12 17.83 62.52 -0.66
C ASN A 12 16.92 63.46 0.16
N GLY A 13 16.54 63.04 1.37
CA GLY A 13 15.99 63.91 2.42
C GLY A 13 16.50 63.48 3.80
N ASN A 14 17.05 64.41 4.58
CA ASN A 14 17.60 64.21 5.93
C ASN A 14 16.85 65.10 6.94
N HIS A 15 17.12 64.90 8.25
CA HIS A 15 16.58 65.58 9.44
C HIS A 15 15.29 64.98 10.06
N GLU A 16 15.08 64.99 11.38
CA GLU A 16 16.01 64.85 12.53
C GLU A 16 15.22 64.56 13.84
N MET A 17 15.93 64.01 14.84
CA MET A 17 15.58 63.80 16.27
C MET A 17 14.23 64.33 16.84
N ASN A 18 13.53 63.46 17.59
CA ASN A 18 13.51 63.57 19.06
C ASN A 18 13.05 62.31 19.83
N ASN A 19 13.32 62.29 21.14
CA ASN A 19 13.25 61.12 22.05
C ASN A 19 11.86 60.85 22.66
N TYR A 20 11.63 59.63 23.18
CA TYR A 20 11.46 59.39 24.63
C TYR A 20 11.64 57.89 25.02
N ASN A 21 11.39 57.53 26.30
CA ASN A 21 12.14 56.53 27.06
C ASN A 21 11.46 55.17 27.35
N TYR A 22 12.22 54.30 28.04
CA TYR A 22 11.84 53.04 28.75
C TYR A 22 11.83 51.74 27.91
N GLY A 23 12.34 50.59 28.41
CA GLY A 23 13.14 50.37 29.63
C GLY A 23 13.25 48.90 30.05
N TYR A 24 14.44 48.29 29.96
CA TYR A 24 14.71 46.88 30.34
C TYR A 24 15.29 46.75 31.76
N PRO A 25 14.94 45.68 32.51
CA PRO A 25 15.74 45.14 33.61
C PRO A 25 16.41 43.81 33.24
N SER A 26 17.72 43.71 33.48
CA SER A 26 18.49 42.45 33.47
C SER A 26 18.79 42.00 34.90
N PHE A 27 18.94 40.69 35.14
CA PHE A 27 19.50 40.17 36.39
C PHE A 27 20.37 38.92 36.19
N VAL A 28 21.27 38.70 37.15
CA VAL A 28 22.42 37.78 37.09
C VAL A 28 22.57 37.06 38.43
N ASN A 29 22.80 35.74 38.41
CA ASN A 29 23.26 34.92 39.54
C ASN A 29 24.81 34.92 39.59
N PRO A 30 25.51 34.81 40.75
CA PRO A 30 25.50 33.62 41.63
C PRO A 30 25.76 33.99 43.13
N PRO A 31 26.37 33.18 44.05
CA PRO A 31 26.72 31.74 44.10
C PRO A 31 26.33 31.01 45.44
N ASP A 32 26.92 29.82 45.64
CA ASP A 32 27.32 29.13 46.90
C ASP A 32 26.38 28.20 47.72
N GLN A 33 26.60 26.88 47.50
CA GLN A 33 27.24 25.91 48.41
C GLN A 33 26.63 25.40 49.75
N THR A 34 26.69 24.05 49.85
CA THR A 34 26.97 23.16 51.03
C THR A 34 25.86 22.61 51.95
N SER A 35 26.07 21.32 52.30
CA SER A 35 25.54 20.54 53.45
C SER A 35 24.07 20.06 53.41
N ALA A 36 23.67 18.95 54.05
CA ALA A 36 24.38 17.72 54.45
C ALA A 36 23.37 16.59 54.77
N ALA A 37 23.85 15.35 54.91
CA ALA A 37 23.05 14.13 55.05
C ALA A 37 22.23 13.99 56.36
N ASN A 38 21.12 13.24 56.29
CA ASN A 38 20.50 12.31 57.27
C ASN A 38 19.04 11.98 56.82
N GLY A 39 18.45 10.79 57.00
CA GLY A 39 18.94 9.52 57.52
C GLY A 39 17.81 8.46 57.61
N HIS A 40 18.20 7.17 57.63
CA HIS A 40 17.42 5.94 57.90
C HIS A 40 16.46 6.01 59.13
N THR A 41 15.40 5.21 59.36
CA THR A 41 14.79 3.99 58.72
C THR A 41 13.48 3.56 59.42
N LEU A 42 12.50 2.98 58.68
CA LEU A 42 11.63 1.79 59.03
C LEU A 42 10.74 1.80 60.33
N PRO A 43 9.88 0.79 60.62
CA PRO A 43 8.90 0.07 59.77
C PRO A 43 7.50 -0.22 60.42
N ASN A 44 6.59 -0.81 59.63
CA ASN A 44 5.61 -1.86 59.98
C ASN A 44 4.26 -1.62 60.75
N ASN A 45 3.24 -2.33 60.23
CA ASN A 45 2.26 -3.21 60.92
C ASN A 45 0.74 -2.87 61.10
N THR A 46 -0.07 -3.50 60.22
CA THR A 46 -1.21 -4.43 60.49
C THR A 46 -2.57 -3.98 61.10
N ALA A 47 -3.62 -4.07 60.27
CA ALA A 47 -4.70 -5.10 60.31
C ALA A 47 -6.10 -4.93 61.01
N VAL A 48 -7.16 -4.73 60.19
CA VAL A 48 -8.53 -5.38 60.18
C VAL A 48 -9.41 -5.23 61.48
N PRO A 49 -10.70 -5.70 61.62
CA PRO A 49 -11.92 -5.78 60.76
C PRO A 49 -13.17 -5.01 61.30
N MET A 50 -14.27 -4.93 60.51
CA MET A 50 -15.57 -5.62 60.77
C MET A 50 -16.78 -5.12 59.92
N ASN A 51 -17.80 -5.97 59.80
CA ASN A 51 -19.13 -5.82 59.15
C ASN A 51 -20.15 -6.59 60.05
N PRO A 52 -21.49 -6.36 60.08
CA PRO A 52 -22.41 -6.99 59.08
C PRO A 52 -23.86 -6.41 58.90
N ALA A 53 -24.60 -6.98 57.93
CA ALA A 53 -26.07 -7.27 57.92
C ALA A 53 -27.13 -6.13 58.04
N GLU A 54 -28.43 -6.28 57.75
CA GLU A 54 -29.27 -7.07 56.79
C GLU A 54 -30.70 -6.43 56.78
N GLY A 55 -31.56 -6.65 55.76
CA GLY A 55 -33.01 -6.40 55.92
C GLY A 55 -33.88 -6.07 54.67
N THR A 56 -34.93 -6.87 54.46
CA THR A 56 -36.10 -6.68 53.56
C THR A 56 -37.24 -7.60 54.09
N PRO A 57 -38.47 -7.69 53.52
CA PRO A 57 -39.24 -6.85 52.58
C PRO A 57 -40.69 -6.52 53.10
N GLN A 58 -41.55 -5.86 52.30
CA GLN A 58 -43.02 -6.13 52.33
C GLN A 58 -43.85 -5.62 51.13
N LYS A 59 -44.99 -6.30 50.90
CA LYS A 59 -46.21 -6.08 50.07
C LYS A 59 -47.40 -6.61 50.93
N PRO A 60 -48.73 -6.50 50.63
CA PRO A 60 -49.39 -6.48 49.28
C PRO A 60 -50.76 -5.71 49.18
N GLN A 61 -51.49 -5.88 48.04
CA GLN A 61 -52.99 -5.87 47.85
C GLN A 61 -53.82 -4.61 48.23
N THR A 62 -55.01 -4.25 47.67
CA THR A 62 -55.78 -4.52 46.42
C THR A 62 -56.51 -3.18 46.01
N ASP A 63 -57.64 -2.98 45.28
CA ASP A 63 -58.69 -3.83 44.66
C ASP A 63 -59.56 -3.12 43.56
N ALA A 64 -60.44 -3.91 42.93
CA ALA A 64 -61.83 -3.69 42.43
C ALA A 64 -62.47 -2.27 42.28
N GLN A 65 -63.46 -1.99 41.38
CA GLN A 65 -64.18 -2.80 40.36
C GLN A 65 -65.04 -1.91 39.40
N THR A 66 -65.30 -2.37 38.15
CA THR A 66 -66.46 -2.03 37.26
C THR A 66 -66.65 -0.56 36.76
N ASP A 67 -67.43 -0.23 35.71
CA ASP A 67 -68.44 -1.00 34.94
C ASP A 67 -68.50 -0.73 33.40
N GLN A 68 -69.38 -1.46 32.70
CA GLN A 68 -69.60 -1.66 31.25
C GLN A 68 -70.00 -0.45 30.36
N GLY A 69 -69.79 -0.58 29.02
CA GLY A 69 -70.27 0.36 27.99
C GLY A 69 -70.44 -0.20 26.56
N LYS A 70 -71.41 -1.11 26.34
CA LYS A 70 -71.62 -1.91 25.11
C LYS A 70 -71.89 -1.15 23.78
N SER A 71 -71.12 -1.53 22.73
CA SER A 71 -71.58 -2.03 21.40
C SER A 71 -72.56 -1.24 20.49
N LYS A 72 -72.17 -1.02 19.21
CA LYS A 72 -72.87 -1.56 18.00
C LYS A 72 -72.17 -1.26 16.66
N ILE A 73 -72.25 -2.23 15.72
CA ILE A 73 -72.01 -2.07 14.27
C ILE A 73 -73.33 -2.41 13.54
N PRO A 74 -73.74 -1.65 12.51
CA PRO A 74 -73.97 -2.25 11.16
C PRO A 74 -73.66 -1.27 9.99
N LYS A 75 -73.53 -1.65 8.70
CA LYS A 75 -73.31 -2.92 7.96
C LYS A 75 -73.13 -2.60 6.46
N LEU A 76 -72.22 -3.31 5.75
CA LEU A 76 -72.31 -3.82 4.36
C LEU A 76 -72.57 -2.79 3.21
N GLU A 77 -72.41 -3.07 1.90
CA GLU A 77 -72.21 -4.29 1.07
C GLU A 77 -70.97 -4.10 0.14
N ASN A 78 -70.06 -5.08 -0.03
CA ASN A 78 -70.01 -6.20 -1.01
C ASN A 78 -69.90 -5.77 -2.50
N THR A 79 -69.18 -6.46 -3.42
CA THR A 79 -68.80 -7.89 -3.54
C THR A 79 -67.42 -8.15 -4.20
N GLU A 80 -66.72 -9.22 -3.75
CA GLU A 80 -65.89 -10.20 -4.53
C GLU A 80 -64.67 -9.75 -5.39
N SER A 81 -63.60 -10.54 -5.63
CA SER A 81 -62.98 -11.75 -5.01
C SER A 81 -61.53 -11.88 -5.60
N LYS A 82 -60.53 -12.64 -5.11
CA LYS A 82 -60.45 -13.87 -4.28
C LYS A 82 -59.22 -13.86 -3.32
N ASN A 83 -59.18 -14.85 -2.41
CA ASN A 83 -58.11 -15.17 -1.44
C ASN A 83 -56.91 -15.90 -2.10
N SER A 84 -55.77 -16.23 -1.44
CA SER A 84 -55.56 -16.51 0.00
C SER A 84 -54.11 -16.41 0.54
N CYS A 85 -54.01 -16.07 1.83
CA CYS A 85 -53.23 -16.62 2.96
C CYS A 85 -52.04 -17.59 2.69
N VAL A 86 -50.98 -17.66 3.52
CA VAL A 86 -50.90 -17.57 5.01
C VAL A 86 -49.59 -16.88 5.48
N SER A 87 -49.59 -16.26 6.66
CA SER A 87 -48.45 -15.61 7.31
C SER A 87 -47.66 -16.51 8.28
N SER A 88 -46.33 -16.30 8.36
CA SER A 88 -45.41 -16.85 9.39
C SER A 88 -44.09 -16.03 9.39
N PRO A 89 -43.20 -16.15 10.40
CA PRO A 89 -42.58 -14.95 11.01
C PRO A 89 -41.11 -14.64 10.65
N LEU A 90 -40.61 -13.59 11.30
CA LEU A 90 -39.23 -13.08 11.30
C LEU A 90 -38.13 -14.14 11.55
N PRO A 91 -36.92 -13.98 10.98
CA PRO A 91 -35.74 -14.76 11.32
C PRO A 91 -34.90 -14.11 12.44
N ASP A 92 -34.66 -14.84 13.53
CA ASP A 92 -33.67 -14.50 14.56
C ASP A 92 -32.23 -14.95 14.17
N SER A 93 -31.23 -14.44 14.89
CA SER A 93 -29.79 -14.64 14.64
C SER A 93 -29.29 -16.10 14.76
N PRO A 94 -28.40 -16.59 13.86
CA PRO A 94 -27.90 -17.97 13.86
C PRO A 94 -26.60 -18.18 14.69
N THR A 95 -26.65 -18.08 16.02
CA THR A 95 -25.47 -18.27 16.90
C THR A 95 -25.69 -19.20 18.10
N SER A 96 -26.24 -20.41 17.89
CA SER A 96 -26.27 -21.46 18.94
C SER A 96 -26.23 -22.91 18.43
N SER A 97 -26.89 -23.23 17.31
CA SER A 97 -27.20 -24.61 16.89
C SER A 97 -25.98 -25.50 16.55
N VAL A 98 -24.83 -24.93 16.21
CA VAL A 98 -23.62 -25.68 15.83
C VAL A 98 -22.95 -26.41 17.02
N LEU A 99 -23.14 -25.91 18.25
CA LEU A 99 -22.49 -26.46 19.45
C LEU A 99 -23.19 -27.71 20.01
N GLU A 100 -24.52 -27.84 19.86
CA GLU A 100 -25.23 -29.04 20.30
C GLU A 100 -25.11 -30.20 19.31
N ALA A 101 -25.03 -29.92 18.01
CA ALA A 101 -24.77 -30.94 17.00
C ALA A 101 -23.41 -31.63 17.23
N ARG A 102 -22.34 -30.86 17.48
CA ARG A 102 -21.00 -31.41 17.78
C ARG A 102 -20.94 -32.17 19.11
N ARG A 103 -21.76 -31.81 20.11
CA ARG A 103 -21.86 -32.56 21.37
C ARG A 103 -22.50 -33.94 21.21
N ARG A 104 -23.47 -34.12 20.30
CA ARG A 104 -24.10 -35.42 20.06
C ARG A 104 -23.20 -36.39 19.27
N GLN A 105 -22.34 -35.89 18.40
CA GLN A 105 -21.36 -36.75 17.71
C GLN A 105 -20.28 -37.26 18.69
N ALA A 106 -19.68 -36.36 19.47
CA ALA A 106 -18.62 -36.68 20.43
C ALA A 106 -19.07 -37.51 21.66
N GLN A 107 -20.32 -37.97 21.68
CA GLN A 107 -20.89 -38.81 22.72
C GLN A 107 -21.31 -40.21 22.19
N ALA A 108 -21.22 -40.45 20.87
CA ALA A 108 -21.38 -41.78 20.28
C ALA A 108 -20.04 -42.57 20.28
N ASP A 109 -18.93 -41.88 20.00
CA ASP A 109 -17.58 -42.46 19.92
C ASP A 109 -16.95 -42.78 21.29
N LYS A 110 -17.78 -43.01 22.31
CA LYS A 110 -17.36 -43.32 23.70
C LYS A 110 -18.01 -44.56 24.32
N GLU A 111 -18.82 -45.30 23.58
CA GLU A 111 -19.42 -46.57 24.03
C GLU A 111 -18.85 -47.81 23.30
N SER A 112 -17.75 -47.66 22.55
CA SER A 112 -17.08 -48.72 21.79
C SER A 112 -15.84 -49.34 22.47
N GLU A 113 -15.24 -48.69 23.46
CA GLU A 113 -14.00 -49.14 24.13
C GLU A 113 -14.22 -49.64 25.59
N GLU A 114 -15.27 -50.40 25.87
CA GLU A 114 -15.35 -51.10 27.18
C GLU A 114 -16.10 -52.46 27.15
N LYS A 115 -15.50 -53.43 26.43
CA LYS A 115 -15.69 -54.90 26.50
C LYS A 115 -14.66 -55.55 25.56
N THR A 116 -13.89 -56.58 25.91
CA THR A 116 -13.87 -57.40 27.14
C THR A 116 -12.44 -57.93 27.36
N ASP A 117 -11.95 -57.92 28.59
CA ASP A 117 -10.81 -58.78 28.99
C ASP A 117 -11.25 -59.69 30.15
N GLN A 118 -11.06 -61.00 29.99
CA GLN A 118 -11.34 -62.02 30.99
C GLN A 118 -10.25 -63.09 31.01
N GLN A 119 -9.27 -62.83 31.85
CA GLN A 119 -8.47 -63.82 32.58
C GLN A 119 -9.34 -64.84 33.37
N PRO A 120 -8.80 -65.98 33.87
CA PRO A 120 -7.51 -66.63 33.55
C PRO A 120 -7.58 -68.20 33.52
N THR A 121 -6.40 -68.82 33.62
CA THR A 121 -6.07 -70.13 34.26
C THR A 121 -6.17 -71.49 33.54
N LYS A 122 -5.01 -72.17 33.58
CA LYS A 122 -4.74 -73.60 33.87
C LYS A 122 -4.97 -74.66 32.76
N GLU A 123 -3.93 -75.45 32.39
CA GLU A 123 -3.41 -76.71 33.02
C GLU A 123 -4.28 -77.92 32.56
N VAL A 124 -3.80 -79.10 32.09
CA VAL A 124 -2.73 -79.98 32.61
C VAL A 124 -2.17 -80.96 31.52
N SER A 125 -0.84 -80.99 31.33
CA SER A 125 0.03 -82.14 30.93
C SER A 125 0.03 -82.82 29.53
N LYS A 126 1.23 -83.35 29.19
CA LYS A 126 1.58 -84.48 28.27
C LYS A 126 1.40 -84.28 26.76
N ASP A 127 2.29 -84.75 25.88
CA ASP A 127 3.59 -85.46 26.03
C ASP A 127 4.52 -85.17 24.81
N GLY A 128 5.77 -85.67 24.77
CA GLY A 128 6.45 -85.91 23.47
C GLY A 128 7.70 -85.09 23.06
N SER A 129 8.66 -84.86 23.96
CA SER A 129 10.13 -84.91 23.71
C SER A 129 10.79 -84.38 22.40
N LYS A 130 11.60 -83.30 22.53
CA LYS A 130 13.00 -83.12 22.03
C LYS A 130 13.40 -81.63 22.24
N MET A 131 14.16 -81.26 23.28
CA MET A 131 15.64 -81.36 23.42
C MET A 131 16.44 -80.75 22.26
N LYS A 132 17.38 -79.81 22.49
CA LYS A 132 17.72 -78.98 23.69
C LYS A 132 18.78 -77.92 23.27
N GLU A 133 18.84 -76.78 23.98
CA GLU A 133 20.02 -75.99 24.47
C GLU A 133 21.34 -75.87 23.63
N ASP A 134 22.20 -74.85 23.72
CA ASP A 134 22.23 -73.42 24.18
C ASP A 134 23.67 -72.87 23.87
N GLU A 135 24.16 -71.66 24.16
CA GLU A 135 23.62 -70.47 24.89
C GLU A 135 23.95 -69.13 24.18
N LYS A 136 25.18 -68.58 24.34
CA LYS A 136 25.52 -67.16 24.13
C LYS A 136 27.05 -66.90 24.16
N ILE A 137 27.46 -65.67 23.80
CA ILE A 137 28.70 -64.95 24.18
C ILE A 137 30.03 -65.26 23.43
N ASP A 138 30.54 -64.20 22.78
CA ASP A 138 31.93 -63.70 22.55
C ASP A 138 33.10 -64.42 21.81
N VAL A 139 33.79 -63.57 21.02
CA VAL A 139 35.26 -63.38 20.88
C VAL A 139 36.14 -64.40 20.12
N LYS A 140 36.54 -63.96 18.90
CA LYS A 140 37.86 -64.01 18.21
C LYS A 140 38.60 -65.34 17.92
N GLN A 141 39.07 -65.41 16.66
CA GLN A 141 40.33 -66.03 16.18
C GLN A 141 40.42 -67.59 16.29
N GLU A 142 41.06 -68.33 15.38
CA GLU A 142 41.84 -67.97 14.17
C GLU A 142 41.88 -69.12 13.14
N ASP A 143 42.66 -68.92 12.06
CA ASP A 143 43.41 -69.93 11.30
C ASP A 143 42.79 -70.76 10.14
N LYS A 144 43.46 -70.60 8.98
CA LYS A 144 43.85 -71.61 7.95
C LYS A 144 42.75 -72.25 7.08
N GLU A 145 42.72 -71.93 5.77
CA GLU A 145 43.49 -72.53 4.64
C GLU A 145 42.92 -73.88 4.16
N ALA A 146 42.80 -74.18 2.86
CA ALA A 146 42.86 -73.36 1.63
C ALA A 146 42.34 -74.19 0.43
N LYS A 147 42.18 -73.54 -0.74
CA LYS A 147 41.97 -74.13 -2.10
C LYS A 147 40.57 -74.70 -2.40
N ASP A 148 40.06 -74.64 -3.63
CA ASP A 148 40.57 -74.00 -4.86
C ASP A 148 39.42 -73.50 -5.74
N LEU A 149 39.53 -72.27 -6.27
CA LEU A 149 39.08 -71.80 -7.59
C LEU A 149 39.33 -70.29 -7.72
N THR A 150 39.84 -69.84 -8.88
CA THR A 150 40.36 -68.47 -9.08
C THR A 150 39.28 -67.42 -9.43
N PRO A 151 39.46 -66.15 -9.04
CA PRO A 151 38.47 -65.09 -9.24
C PRO A 151 38.49 -64.49 -10.66
N SER A 152 37.39 -63.84 -11.04
CA SER A 152 37.36 -62.83 -12.11
C SER A 152 37.73 -61.44 -11.54
N PRO A 153 38.21 -60.48 -12.37
CA PRO A 153 38.70 -59.20 -11.87
C PRO A 153 37.61 -58.33 -11.22
N GLU A 154 38.01 -57.61 -10.18
CA GLU A 154 37.15 -56.65 -9.48
C GLU A 154 36.82 -55.46 -10.37
N SER A 155 35.53 -55.15 -10.52
CA SER A 155 35.10 -53.84 -11.01
C SER A 155 35.09 -52.87 -9.84
N SER A 156 36.12 -52.04 -9.72
CA SER A 156 36.15 -50.97 -8.71
C SER A 156 35.10 -49.91 -9.03
N THR A 157 33.92 -50.05 -8.43
CA THR A 157 32.92 -48.97 -8.40
C THR A 157 33.44 -47.86 -7.52
N SER A 158 34.18 -46.92 -8.12
CA SER A 158 34.44 -45.63 -7.51
C SER A 158 33.10 -45.03 -7.07
N ARG A 159 33.03 -44.59 -5.80
CA ARG A 159 31.99 -43.61 -5.44
C ARG A 159 32.22 -42.41 -6.34
N GLN A 160 31.23 -42.08 -7.16
CA GLN A 160 31.22 -40.76 -7.79
C GLN A 160 31.26 -39.75 -6.66
N THR A 161 32.20 -38.81 -6.72
CA THR A 161 32.23 -37.68 -5.78
C THR A 161 30.97 -36.87 -6.01
N ASP A 162 30.12 -36.75 -4.99
CA ASP A 162 28.96 -35.85 -5.05
C ASP A 162 29.45 -34.44 -5.42
N PRO A 163 28.83 -33.77 -6.42
CA PRO A 163 29.28 -32.43 -6.81
C PRO A 163 29.05 -31.43 -5.68
N ASP A 164 30.07 -30.62 -5.38
CA ASP A 164 30.02 -29.63 -4.30
C ASP A 164 29.22 -28.39 -4.74
N PHE A 165 27.90 -28.56 -4.80
CA PHE A 165 26.94 -27.54 -5.21
C PHE A 165 26.73 -26.49 -4.11
N GLN A 166 27.52 -25.42 -4.14
CA GLN A 166 27.19 -24.16 -3.46
C GLN A 166 25.81 -23.66 -3.94
N PRO A 167 24.77 -23.59 -3.08
CA PRO A 167 23.41 -23.25 -3.51
C PRO A 167 23.31 -21.78 -3.93
N THR A 168 22.77 -21.50 -5.11
CA THR A 168 22.49 -20.12 -5.55
C THR A 168 21.13 -20.00 -6.24
N ASN A 169 20.25 -19.16 -5.69
CA ASN A 169 18.82 -19.22 -5.98
C ASN A 169 18.36 -18.11 -6.96
N THR A 170 19.33 -17.46 -7.62
CA THR A 170 19.11 -16.32 -8.54
C THR A 170 20.01 -16.45 -9.79
N GLY A 171 20.27 -17.69 -10.22
CA GLY A 171 21.23 -18.02 -11.27
C GLY A 171 22.69 -18.06 -10.80
N PHE A 172 23.50 -18.76 -11.61
CA PHE A 172 24.93 -19.01 -11.44
C PHE A 172 25.77 -18.12 -12.37
N THR A 173 27.04 -17.91 -12.03
CA THR A 173 28.00 -17.26 -12.94
C THR A 173 28.39 -18.20 -14.10
N GLN A 174 28.84 -17.66 -15.24
CA GLN A 174 29.24 -18.47 -16.40
C GLN A 174 30.35 -19.49 -16.04
N ASN A 175 31.31 -19.10 -15.19
CA ASN A 175 32.36 -20.00 -14.70
C ASN A 175 31.81 -21.13 -13.81
N GLN A 176 30.82 -20.84 -12.97
CA GLN A 176 30.13 -21.89 -12.19
C GLN A 176 29.35 -22.84 -13.09
N ILE A 177 28.64 -22.34 -14.10
CA ILE A 177 27.90 -23.18 -15.05
C ILE A 177 28.85 -24.16 -15.76
N ILE A 178 29.99 -23.69 -16.26
CA ILE A 178 31.01 -24.54 -16.89
C ILE A 178 31.58 -25.57 -15.90
N ALA A 179 31.90 -25.14 -14.67
CA ALA A 179 32.46 -26.03 -13.65
C ALA A 179 31.46 -27.10 -13.16
N PHE A 180 30.17 -26.77 -13.07
CA PHE A 180 29.12 -27.70 -12.65
C PHE A 180 28.65 -28.62 -13.79
N ASP A 181 28.52 -28.13 -15.02
CA ASP A 181 28.17 -28.96 -16.17
C ASP A 181 29.24 -30.05 -16.43
N ALA A 182 30.52 -29.75 -16.17
CA ALA A 182 31.60 -30.74 -16.23
C ALA A 182 31.51 -31.85 -15.14
N GLN A 183 30.75 -31.64 -14.06
CA GLN A 183 30.58 -32.60 -12.96
C GLN A 183 29.29 -33.45 -13.09
N ILE A 184 28.25 -32.94 -13.76
CA ILE A 184 26.97 -33.64 -13.90
C ILE A 184 27.10 -34.76 -14.96
N PRO A 185 26.74 -36.03 -14.66
CA PRO A 185 26.77 -37.11 -15.66
C PRO A 185 25.84 -36.84 -16.85
N GLU A 186 26.27 -37.10 -18.08
CA GLU A 186 25.44 -36.90 -19.28
C GLU A 186 24.12 -37.70 -19.26
N SER A 187 24.06 -38.84 -18.56
CA SER A 187 22.82 -39.58 -18.31
C SER A 187 21.82 -38.76 -17.48
N ALA A 188 22.29 -38.06 -16.45
CA ALA A 188 21.47 -37.14 -15.67
C ALA A 188 21.08 -35.90 -16.51
N LYS A 189 22.03 -35.32 -17.27
CA LYS A 189 21.71 -34.20 -18.18
C LYS A 189 20.66 -34.58 -19.21
N ALA A 190 20.72 -35.78 -19.78
CA ALA A 190 19.72 -36.26 -20.75
C ALA A 190 18.32 -36.39 -20.13
N ILE A 191 18.21 -36.82 -18.87
CA ILE A 191 16.94 -36.85 -18.13
C ILE A 191 16.44 -35.42 -17.89
N TRP A 192 17.28 -34.51 -17.39
CA TRP A 192 16.89 -33.11 -17.15
C TRP A 192 16.50 -32.39 -18.44
N ARG A 193 17.28 -32.52 -19.53
CA ARG A 193 16.96 -31.96 -20.86
C ARG A 193 15.64 -32.50 -21.44
N LYS A 194 15.20 -33.71 -21.06
CA LYS A 194 13.95 -34.33 -21.52
C LYS A 194 12.70 -33.81 -20.79
N TYR A 195 12.83 -33.41 -19.53
CA TYR A 195 11.68 -33.06 -18.67
C TYR A 195 11.66 -31.59 -18.20
N SER A 196 12.73 -30.82 -18.40
CA SER A 196 12.81 -29.42 -17.99
C SER A 196 12.04 -28.49 -18.93
N LYS A 197 11.15 -27.66 -18.37
CA LYS A 197 10.53 -26.53 -19.08
C LYS A 197 11.47 -25.33 -19.28
N LEU A 198 12.62 -25.29 -18.60
CA LEU A 198 13.61 -24.20 -18.69
C LEU A 198 14.43 -24.22 -20.00
N HIS A 199 14.32 -25.27 -20.82
CA HIS A 199 15.16 -25.47 -22.00
C HIS A 199 14.33 -25.70 -23.27
N LYS A 200 13.62 -24.66 -23.71
CA LYS A 200 12.94 -24.60 -25.01
C LYS A 200 13.86 -24.10 -26.13
N PRO A 201 13.53 -24.37 -27.41
CA PRO A 201 14.12 -23.67 -28.55
C PRO A 201 13.88 -22.16 -28.50
N LYS A 202 14.76 -21.35 -29.11
CA LYS A 202 14.66 -19.88 -29.10
C LYS A 202 13.36 -19.32 -29.69
N ASP A 203 12.71 -20.07 -30.59
CA ASP A 203 11.54 -19.61 -31.34
C ASP A 203 10.19 -19.97 -30.68
N GLU A 204 10.21 -20.63 -29.51
CA GLU A 204 9.00 -20.96 -28.73
C GLU A 204 8.82 -20.00 -27.54
N SER A 205 7.95 -19.00 -27.68
CA SER A 205 7.52 -18.16 -26.57
C SER A 205 6.83 -19.00 -25.47
N ASN A 206 6.85 -18.50 -24.23
CA ASN A 206 6.12 -19.11 -23.10
C ASN A 206 4.64 -18.69 -23.07
N THR A 207 3.98 -18.66 -24.24
CA THR A 207 2.53 -18.50 -24.32
C THR A 207 1.80 -19.73 -23.77
N ILE A 208 0.76 -19.50 -22.96
CA ILE A 208 -0.07 -20.58 -22.42
C ILE A 208 -0.89 -21.23 -23.55
N ASN A 209 -0.70 -22.53 -23.73
CA ASN A 209 -1.50 -23.37 -24.64
C ASN A 209 -2.73 -23.94 -23.89
N ASN A 210 -3.88 -24.04 -24.58
CA ASN A 210 -5.14 -24.52 -23.99
C ASN A 210 -5.03 -25.92 -23.36
N ASP A 211 -4.64 -26.93 -24.14
CA ASP A 211 -4.52 -28.32 -23.72
C ASP A 211 -3.49 -28.50 -22.58
N GLU A 212 -2.43 -27.68 -22.56
CA GLU A 212 -1.47 -27.66 -21.45
C GLU A 212 -2.05 -26.97 -20.21
N PHE A 213 -2.80 -25.88 -20.34
CA PHE A 213 -3.49 -25.26 -19.21
C PHE A 213 -4.51 -26.21 -18.60
N GLU A 214 -5.42 -26.79 -19.38
CA GLU A 214 -6.45 -27.71 -18.89
C GLU A 214 -5.83 -28.90 -18.13
N ARG A 215 -4.80 -29.52 -18.72
CA ARG A 215 -4.04 -30.62 -18.09
C ARG A 215 -3.35 -30.18 -16.80
N THR A 216 -2.81 -28.97 -16.75
CA THR A 216 -2.11 -28.45 -15.57
C THR A 216 -3.11 -28.07 -14.48
N PHE A 217 -4.20 -27.39 -14.81
CA PHE A 217 -5.30 -27.06 -13.92
C PHE A 217 -5.87 -28.31 -13.23
N VAL A 218 -6.24 -29.34 -13.99
CA VAL A 218 -6.76 -30.61 -13.42
C VAL A 218 -5.72 -31.25 -12.51
N SER A 219 -4.45 -31.27 -12.92
CA SER A 219 -3.34 -31.76 -12.09
C SER A 219 -3.19 -30.97 -10.78
N LYS A 220 -3.36 -29.63 -10.78
CA LYS A 220 -3.34 -28.81 -9.56
C LYS A 220 -4.55 -29.10 -8.67
N VAL A 221 -5.75 -29.27 -9.23
CA VAL A 221 -6.95 -29.68 -8.47
C VAL A 221 -6.74 -31.04 -7.79
N GLU A 222 -6.23 -32.04 -8.51
CA GLU A 222 -6.05 -33.40 -8.00
C GLU A 222 -4.86 -33.53 -7.03
N PHE A 223 -3.69 -32.98 -7.38
CA PHE A 223 -2.44 -33.24 -6.64
C PHE A 223 -1.98 -32.10 -5.72
N ASN A 224 -2.32 -30.84 -6.00
CA ASN A 224 -1.99 -29.72 -5.10
C ASN A 224 -3.13 -29.43 -4.11
N LEU A 225 -4.39 -29.51 -4.54
CA LEU A 225 -5.56 -29.20 -3.70
C LEU A 225 -6.25 -30.44 -3.11
N ALA A 226 -5.85 -31.66 -3.51
CA ALA A 226 -6.46 -32.93 -3.10
C ALA A 226 -7.99 -32.99 -3.32
N ARG A 227 -8.46 -32.33 -4.39
CA ARG A 227 -9.86 -32.22 -4.83
C ARG A 227 -10.07 -33.00 -6.13
N ASN A 228 -11.29 -32.95 -6.66
CA ASN A 228 -11.68 -33.53 -7.94
C ASN A 228 -12.85 -32.72 -8.53
N MET A 229 -13.35 -33.10 -9.71
CA MET A 229 -14.40 -32.37 -10.42
C MET A 229 -15.72 -32.20 -9.64
N TYR A 230 -16.01 -33.04 -8.63
CA TYR A 230 -17.23 -32.94 -7.82
C TYR A 230 -17.11 -31.99 -6.63
N ASN A 231 -15.90 -31.51 -6.31
CA ASN A 231 -15.65 -30.56 -5.23
C ASN A 231 -14.60 -29.49 -5.60
N CYS A 232 -14.50 -29.11 -6.87
CA CYS A 232 -13.79 -27.91 -7.29
C CYS A 232 -14.76 -26.71 -7.24
N ASP A 233 -14.67 -25.90 -6.20
CA ASP A 233 -15.38 -24.62 -6.08
C ASP A 233 -14.58 -23.49 -6.77
N ALA A 234 -15.14 -22.28 -6.87
CA ALA A 234 -14.50 -21.16 -7.55
C ALA A 234 -13.15 -20.77 -6.90
N MET A 235 -13.06 -20.72 -5.57
CA MET A 235 -11.79 -20.61 -4.82
C MET A 235 -10.77 -21.70 -5.18
N ALA A 236 -11.17 -22.97 -5.31
CA ALA A 236 -10.27 -24.04 -5.77
C ALA A 236 -9.86 -23.86 -7.24
N ALA A 237 -10.76 -23.39 -8.10
CA ALA A 237 -10.45 -23.05 -9.48
C ALA A 237 -9.45 -21.87 -9.58
N TYR A 238 -9.60 -20.84 -8.74
CA TYR A 238 -8.63 -19.74 -8.61
C TYR A 238 -7.24 -20.26 -8.22
N HIS A 239 -7.12 -21.06 -7.16
CA HIS A 239 -5.83 -21.62 -6.74
C HIS A 239 -5.21 -22.53 -7.83
N ALA A 240 -6.02 -23.31 -8.56
CA ALA A 240 -5.56 -24.18 -9.63
C ALA A 240 -5.15 -23.40 -10.90
N ALA A 241 -5.89 -22.35 -11.26
CA ALA A 241 -5.62 -21.47 -12.40
C ALA A 241 -4.36 -20.62 -12.15
N SER A 242 -4.31 -19.88 -11.04
CA SER A 242 -3.15 -19.09 -10.61
C SER A 242 -1.91 -19.98 -10.45
N GLY A 243 -2.07 -21.16 -9.84
CA GLY A 243 -1.01 -22.16 -9.74
C GLY A 243 -0.54 -22.76 -11.07
N SER A 244 -1.32 -22.63 -12.16
CA SER A 244 -0.95 -23.05 -13.53
C SER A 244 -0.34 -21.90 -14.34
N ILE A 245 -0.80 -20.66 -14.13
CA ILE A 245 -0.24 -19.44 -14.73
C ILE A 245 1.16 -19.19 -14.16
N ARG A 246 1.32 -19.29 -12.83
CA ARG A 246 2.62 -19.13 -12.15
C ARG A 246 3.67 -20.14 -12.65
N ASP A 247 3.29 -21.38 -12.94
CA ASP A 247 4.23 -22.39 -13.45
C ASP A 247 4.87 -21.97 -14.79
N THR A 248 4.17 -21.16 -15.59
CA THR A 248 4.71 -20.53 -16.80
C THR A 248 5.63 -19.35 -16.44
N LEU A 249 5.16 -18.42 -15.60
CA LEU A 249 5.97 -17.27 -15.12
C LEU A 249 7.29 -17.68 -14.47
N LEU A 250 7.33 -18.81 -13.77
CA LEU A 250 8.54 -19.31 -13.10
C LEU A 250 9.65 -19.69 -14.08
N VAL A 251 9.32 -20.06 -15.31
CA VAL A 251 10.30 -20.32 -16.38
C VAL A 251 10.97 -19.00 -16.78
N ASP A 252 10.18 -17.98 -17.06
CA ASP A 252 10.65 -16.67 -17.50
C ASP A 252 11.36 -15.90 -16.38
N TRP A 253 10.89 -16.01 -15.13
CA TRP A 253 11.60 -15.53 -13.94
C TRP A 253 12.98 -16.19 -13.80
N ALA A 254 13.06 -17.52 -13.89
CA ALA A 254 14.33 -18.23 -13.75
C ALA A 254 15.33 -17.88 -14.86
N ASN A 255 14.84 -17.80 -16.11
CA ASN A 255 15.62 -17.34 -17.25
C ASN A 255 16.10 -15.89 -17.08
N THR A 256 15.23 -14.99 -16.60
CA THR A 256 15.55 -13.59 -16.32
C THR A 256 16.64 -13.48 -15.26
N GLN A 257 16.47 -14.11 -14.10
CA GLN A 257 17.48 -14.05 -13.02
C GLN A 257 18.82 -14.67 -13.44
N GLN A 258 18.80 -15.71 -14.28
CA GLN A 258 20.00 -16.30 -14.84
C GLN A 258 20.68 -15.41 -15.90
N LYS A 259 19.91 -14.75 -16.79
CA LYS A 259 20.42 -13.80 -17.79
C LYS A 259 21.06 -12.58 -17.10
N GLN A 260 20.37 -11.96 -16.15
CA GLN A 260 20.89 -10.83 -15.36
C GLN A 260 22.18 -11.18 -14.60
N THR A 261 22.35 -12.44 -14.15
CA THR A 261 23.53 -12.89 -13.41
C THR A 261 24.72 -13.22 -14.30
N ILE A 262 24.49 -13.66 -15.55
CA ILE A 262 25.55 -13.82 -16.57
C ILE A 262 25.98 -12.46 -17.12
N HIS A 263 25.03 -11.57 -17.41
CA HIS A 263 25.31 -10.25 -17.99
C HIS A 263 26.16 -9.36 -17.06
N ASN A 264 25.93 -9.43 -15.74
CA ASN A 264 26.63 -8.61 -14.74
C ASN A 264 26.60 -7.10 -15.05
N GLY A 265 25.45 -6.62 -15.54
CA GLY A 265 25.16 -5.20 -15.68
C GLY A 265 24.65 -4.60 -14.37
N LYS A 266 24.62 -3.26 -14.32
CA LYS A 266 24.10 -2.49 -13.18
C LYS A 266 22.63 -2.84 -12.91
N ARG A 267 22.26 -2.98 -11.63
CA ARG A 267 20.89 -3.28 -11.19
C ARG A 267 20.29 -2.19 -10.33
N VAL A 268 18.97 -2.04 -10.43
CA VAL A 268 18.15 -1.12 -9.63
C VAL A 268 17.50 -1.88 -8.47
N TYR A 269 17.52 -1.32 -7.27
CA TYR A 269 16.74 -1.82 -6.14
C TYR A 269 15.82 -0.72 -5.62
N TYR A 270 14.53 -0.91 -5.80
CA TYR A 270 13.50 0.04 -5.41
C TYR A 270 12.97 -0.30 -4.02
N LEU A 271 13.31 0.51 -3.03
CA LEU A 271 12.93 0.30 -1.64
C LEU A 271 11.69 1.14 -1.32
N SER A 272 10.53 0.48 -1.25
CA SER A 272 9.28 1.05 -0.74
C SER A 272 8.74 0.29 0.49
N LEU A 273 8.22 1.03 1.47
CA LEU A 273 7.56 0.45 2.65
C LEU A 273 6.17 -0.12 2.32
N GLU A 274 5.57 0.31 1.20
CA GLU A 274 4.32 -0.23 0.65
C GLU A 274 4.41 -0.55 -0.85
N PHE A 275 3.73 -1.62 -1.29
CA PHE A 275 3.51 -1.99 -2.70
C PHE A 275 2.03 -2.33 -2.89
N LEU A 276 1.28 -1.50 -3.61
CA LEU A 276 -0.16 -1.69 -3.80
C LEU A 276 -0.43 -2.47 -5.10
N MET A 277 -0.08 -3.76 -5.08
CA MET A 277 -0.10 -4.63 -6.27
C MET A 277 -1.52 -4.84 -6.81
N GLY A 278 -2.53 -4.95 -5.93
CA GLY A 278 -3.89 -5.32 -6.31
C GLY A 278 -4.04 -6.84 -6.48
N ARG A 279 -4.87 -7.26 -7.44
CA ARG A 279 -4.98 -8.65 -7.91
C ARG A 279 -3.89 -8.95 -8.93
N ALA A 280 -3.39 -10.19 -8.95
CA ALA A 280 -2.23 -10.58 -9.73
C ALA A 280 -2.58 -11.43 -10.97
N MET A 281 -3.70 -12.17 -10.91
CA MET A 281 -4.05 -13.14 -11.95
C MET A 281 -4.29 -12.49 -13.30
N ASP A 282 -5.07 -11.40 -13.39
CA ASP A 282 -5.38 -10.79 -14.68
C ASP A 282 -4.19 -10.00 -15.27
N ASN A 283 -3.41 -9.31 -14.43
CA ASN A 283 -2.14 -8.68 -14.86
C ASN A 283 -1.18 -9.73 -15.46
N ALA A 284 -1.04 -10.90 -14.82
CA ALA A 284 -0.25 -12.00 -15.36
C ALA A 284 -0.83 -12.54 -16.68
N LEU A 285 -2.16 -12.67 -16.81
CA LEU A 285 -2.83 -13.11 -18.04
C LEU A 285 -2.66 -12.12 -19.20
N ILE A 286 -2.69 -10.82 -18.92
CA ILE A 286 -2.45 -9.73 -19.88
C ILE A 286 -0.99 -9.71 -20.33
N ASN A 287 -0.04 -9.71 -19.38
CA ASN A 287 1.39 -9.62 -19.71
C ASN A 287 1.90 -10.88 -20.46
N LEU A 288 1.36 -12.06 -20.17
CA LEU A 288 1.59 -13.30 -20.94
C LEU A 288 0.80 -13.39 -22.27
N LYS A 289 0.02 -12.36 -22.64
CA LYS A 289 -0.91 -12.33 -23.79
C LYS A 289 -1.83 -13.56 -23.87
N SER A 290 -2.28 -14.05 -22.71
CA SER A 290 -2.91 -15.38 -22.55
C SER A 290 -4.36 -15.36 -22.05
N ARG A 291 -4.90 -14.21 -21.61
CA ARG A 291 -6.25 -14.07 -21.01
C ARG A 291 -7.33 -14.85 -21.77
N LYS A 292 -7.48 -14.61 -23.08
CA LYS A 292 -8.50 -15.26 -23.92
C LYS A 292 -8.33 -16.78 -24.07
N THR A 293 -7.09 -17.28 -24.04
CA THR A 293 -6.83 -18.72 -24.07
C THR A 293 -7.27 -19.36 -22.75
N VAL A 294 -6.94 -18.73 -21.62
CA VAL A 294 -7.33 -19.21 -20.28
C VAL A 294 -8.84 -19.05 -20.03
N GLU A 295 -9.47 -17.99 -20.51
CA GLU A 295 -10.93 -17.81 -20.56
C GLU A 295 -11.62 -18.98 -21.29
N THR A 296 -11.08 -19.37 -22.45
CA THR A 296 -11.58 -20.50 -23.23
C THR A 296 -11.39 -21.83 -22.48
N ALA A 297 -10.21 -22.04 -21.89
CA ALA A 297 -9.87 -23.24 -21.13
C ALA A 297 -10.75 -23.41 -19.88
N LEU A 298 -10.90 -22.36 -19.07
CA LEU A 298 -11.78 -22.35 -17.90
C LEU A 298 -13.24 -22.58 -18.29
N SER A 299 -13.71 -22.00 -19.39
CA SER A 299 -15.04 -22.26 -19.93
C SER A 299 -15.23 -23.74 -20.32
N GLY A 300 -14.21 -24.38 -20.89
CA GLY A 300 -14.19 -25.82 -21.17
C GLY A 300 -14.20 -26.70 -19.91
N LEU A 301 -13.56 -26.22 -18.83
CA LEU A 301 -13.54 -26.84 -17.50
C LEU A 301 -14.81 -26.58 -16.67
N GLY A 302 -15.68 -25.66 -17.10
CA GLY A 302 -16.96 -25.33 -16.46
C GLY A 302 -16.96 -24.08 -15.57
N PHE A 303 -15.94 -23.22 -15.66
CA PHE A 303 -15.79 -22.00 -14.86
C PHE A 303 -15.81 -20.73 -15.73
N ASN A 304 -16.39 -19.64 -15.25
CA ASN A 304 -16.20 -18.32 -15.85
C ASN A 304 -14.90 -17.69 -15.34
N LEU A 305 -14.21 -16.91 -16.18
CA LEU A 305 -12.95 -16.25 -15.77
C LEU A 305 -13.17 -15.14 -14.75
N GLU A 306 -14.20 -14.30 -14.89
CA GLU A 306 -14.45 -13.18 -13.98
C GLU A 306 -14.87 -13.71 -12.58
N ASP A 307 -15.73 -14.74 -12.52
CA ASP A 307 -16.08 -15.44 -11.27
C ASP A 307 -14.84 -16.00 -10.55
N VAL A 308 -13.78 -16.35 -11.28
CA VAL A 308 -12.51 -16.87 -10.75
C VAL A 308 -11.52 -15.75 -10.38
N LEU A 309 -11.61 -14.58 -11.02
CA LEU A 309 -10.83 -13.38 -10.69
C LEU A 309 -11.37 -12.65 -9.44
N ASP A 310 -12.67 -12.73 -9.16
CA ASP A 310 -13.29 -12.12 -7.97
C ASP A 310 -13.09 -12.96 -6.68
N GLU A 311 -12.59 -14.20 -6.79
CA GLU A 311 -12.11 -15.01 -5.65
C GLU A 311 -10.67 -14.62 -5.21
N GLU A 312 -9.95 -13.79 -5.99
CA GLU A 312 -8.62 -13.31 -5.65
C GLU A 312 -8.66 -12.09 -4.70
N PRO A 313 -8.07 -12.15 -3.49
CA PRO A 313 -7.94 -10.99 -2.63
C PRO A 313 -6.83 -10.03 -3.13
N ASP A 314 -7.07 -8.71 -3.08
CA ASP A 314 -6.00 -7.71 -3.22
C ASP A 314 -4.82 -8.05 -2.30
N ALA A 315 -3.59 -7.97 -2.80
CA ALA A 315 -2.42 -8.15 -1.96
C ALA A 315 -2.32 -7.02 -0.92
N GLY A 316 -2.41 -7.38 0.37
CA GLY A 316 -2.36 -6.47 1.53
C GLY A 316 -1.00 -5.82 1.79
N LEU A 317 -0.23 -5.52 0.76
CA LEU A 317 1.16 -5.07 0.81
C LEU A 317 1.33 -3.54 0.78
N GLY A 318 0.24 -2.78 0.68
CA GLY A 318 0.27 -1.32 0.63
C GLY A 318 -1.05 -0.63 0.94
N ASN A 319 -1.05 0.70 1.02
CA ASN A 319 -2.23 1.51 1.30
C ASN A 319 -2.40 2.72 0.33
N GLY A 320 -1.33 3.40 -0.06
CA GLY A 320 -1.39 4.71 -0.69
C GLY A 320 -0.98 4.78 -2.16
N GLY A 321 -1.01 6.01 -2.69
CA GLY A 321 -0.45 6.33 -4.01
C GLY A 321 1.07 6.11 -4.09
N LEU A 322 1.77 6.20 -2.97
CA LEU A 322 3.20 5.86 -2.83
C LEU A 322 3.44 4.37 -3.18
N GLY A 323 2.60 3.48 -2.63
CA GLY A 323 2.65 2.05 -2.89
C GLY A 323 2.13 1.65 -4.27
N ARG A 324 1.14 2.35 -4.84
CA ARG A 324 0.75 2.08 -6.25
C ARG A 324 1.80 2.58 -7.24
N LEU A 325 2.48 3.70 -6.96
CA LEU A 325 3.64 4.14 -7.75
C LEU A 325 4.73 3.07 -7.73
N ALA A 326 5.06 2.53 -6.55
CA ALA A 326 6.03 1.44 -6.39
C ALA A 326 5.63 0.18 -7.19
N ALA A 327 4.33 -0.15 -7.24
CA ALA A 327 3.81 -1.26 -8.03
C ALA A 327 3.92 -1.01 -9.55
N CYS A 328 3.48 0.15 -10.04
CA CYS A 328 3.64 0.53 -11.46
C CYS A 328 5.12 0.61 -11.87
N PHE A 329 6.03 0.99 -10.97
CA PHE A 329 7.46 1.04 -11.27
C PHE A 329 8.09 -0.35 -11.39
N VAL A 330 7.69 -1.36 -10.60
CA VAL A 330 8.21 -2.72 -10.80
C VAL A 330 7.63 -3.39 -12.05
N ASP A 331 6.39 -3.08 -12.42
CA ASP A 331 5.76 -3.48 -13.69
C ASP A 331 6.48 -2.85 -14.89
N SER A 332 6.62 -1.52 -14.94
CA SER A 332 7.40 -0.83 -15.99
C SER A 332 8.87 -1.26 -16.03
N LEU A 333 9.54 -1.50 -14.90
CA LEU A 333 10.91 -2.06 -14.89
C LEU A 333 10.97 -3.43 -15.57
N SER A 334 9.94 -4.27 -15.45
CA SER A 334 9.83 -5.52 -16.20
C SER A 334 9.57 -5.28 -17.68
N SER A 335 8.51 -4.53 -18.03
CA SER A 335 8.08 -4.24 -19.40
C SER A 335 9.16 -3.57 -20.26
N ARG A 336 9.95 -2.68 -19.64
CA ARG A 336 11.07 -1.96 -20.28
C ARG A 336 12.41 -2.75 -20.29
N ASN A 337 12.39 -4.02 -19.88
CA ASN A 337 13.57 -4.90 -19.81
C ASN A 337 14.70 -4.45 -18.85
N TYR A 338 14.43 -3.55 -17.90
CA TYR A 338 15.45 -3.13 -16.94
C TYR A 338 15.73 -4.22 -15.88
N SER A 339 16.98 -4.30 -15.45
CA SER A 339 17.41 -5.23 -14.37
C SER A 339 17.11 -4.64 -12.99
N GLY A 340 15.84 -4.65 -12.58
CA GLY A 340 15.38 -4.02 -11.33
C GLY A 340 14.59 -4.97 -10.42
N TRP A 341 14.74 -4.86 -9.10
CA TRP A 341 13.88 -5.56 -8.13
C TRP A 341 13.23 -4.56 -7.15
N GLY A 342 12.00 -4.85 -6.71
CA GLY A 342 11.39 -4.22 -5.55
C GLY A 342 11.80 -4.93 -4.26
N TYR A 343 11.91 -4.19 -3.15
CA TYR A 343 12.08 -4.75 -1.80
C TYR A 343 11.07 -4.14 -0.82
N GLY A 344 10.33 -4.97 -0.09
CA GLY A 344 9.31 -4.56 0.88
C GLY A 344 9.14 -5.52 2.08
N LEU A 345 8.03 -5.40 2.79
CA LEU A 345 7.62 -6.29 3.90
C LEU A 345 6.36 -7.09 3.52
N ASN A 346 6.26 -8.32 4.01
CA ASN A 346 5.06 -9.15 3.83
C ASN A 346 4.08 -8.94 5.00
N TYR A 347 3.16 -8.00 4.87
CA TYR A 347 2.21 -7.65 5.94
C TYR A 347 1.07 -8.67 6.06
N GLN A 348 1.03 -9.40 7.17
CA GLN A 348 0.05 -10.47 7.42
C GLN A 348 -1.42 -9.98 7.44
N TYR A 349 -1.66 -8.73 7.84
CA TYR A 349 -3.01 -8.15 7.99
C TYR A 349 -3.22 -6.81 7.28
N GLY A 350 -2.31 -6.44 6.37
CA GLY A 350 -2.30 -5.17 5.66
C GLY A 350 -2.27 -3.94 6.57
N ILE A 351 -2.95 -2.86 6.16
CA ILE A 351 -3.22 -1.72 7.06
C ILE A 351 -4.47 -2.01 7.90
N PHE A 352 -5.60 -2.26 7.24
CA PHE A 352 -6.85 -2.83 7.74
C PHE A 352 -7.85 -2.97 6.58
N LYS A 353 -8.78 -3.92 6.70
CA LYS A 353 -10.04 -3.99 5.96
C LYS A 353 -11.05 -3.05 6.60
N GLN A 354 -11.54 -2.08 5.86
CA GLN A 354 -12.52 -1.10 6.32
C GLN A 354 -13.92 -1.74 6.35
N ARG A 355 -14.73 -1.38 7.35
CA ARG A 355 -16.18 -1.59 7.33
C ARG A 355 -16.88 -0.29 7.71
N ILE A 356 -18.09 -0.11 7.22
CA ILE A 356 -19.01 0.92 7.70
C ILE A 356 -20.07 0.22 8.56
N VAL A 357 -20.24 0.70 9.79
CA VAL A 357 -21.23 0.20 10.77
C VAL A 357 -21.85 1.42 11.41
N ASP A 358 -23.18 1.54 11.37
CA ASP A 358 -23.92 2.71 11.88
C ASP A 358 -23.37 4.05 11.32
N GLY A 359 -22.95 4.05 10.05
CA GLY A 359 -22.29 5.16 9.36
C GLY A 359 -20.82 5.39 9.72
N TYR A 360 -20.27 4.73 10.73
CA TYR A 360 -18.90 4.91 11.21
C TYR A 360 -17.88 3.94 10.58
N GLN A 361 -16.64 4.41 10.36
CA GLN A 361 -15.51 3.54 10.00
C GLN A 361 -15.10 2.66 11.18
N VAL A 362 -15.17 1.34 10.97
CA VAL A 362 -14.61 0.30 11.83
C VAL A 362 -13.46 -0.39 11.12
N GLU A 363 -12.30 -0.49 11.78
CA GLU A 363 -11.16 -1.27 11.31
C GLU A 363 -11.31 -2.76 11.62
N THR A 364 -10.99 -3.62 10.65
CA THR A 364 -10.83 -5.07 10.86
C THR A 364 -9.52 -5.56 10.21
N PRO A 365 -8.87 -6.63 10.68
CA PRO A 365 -7.65 -7.15 10.03
C PRO A 365 -7.94 -7.61 8.60
N ASP A 366 -7.01 -7.38 7.68
CA ASP A 366 -7.18 -7.80 6.28
C ASP A 366 -6.61 -9.20 6.05
N TYR A 367 -7.47 -10.21 5.98
CA TYR A 367 -7.09 -11.63 6.02
C TYR A 367 -6.69 -12.22 4.65
N TRP A 368 -5.97 -11.45 3.83
CA TRP A 368 -5.62 -11.85 2.45
C TRP A 368 -4.81 -13.16 2.35
N LEU A 369 -3.89 -13.42 3.29
CA LEU A 369 -3.08 -14.65 3.32
C LEU A 369 -3.80 -15.89 3.90
N LYS A 370 -5.07 -15.78 4.33
CA LYS A 370 -5.79 -16.83 5.07
C LYS A 370 -5.82 -18.20 4.38
N ASN A 371 -5.89 -18.23 3.05
CA ASN A 371 -5.99 -19.46 2.26
C ASN A 371 -4.65 -19.89 1.64
N SER A 372 -3.52 -19.28 2.06
CA SER A 372 -2.25 -19.17 1.32
C SER A 372 -2.37 -18.35 0.03
N ASN A 373 -1.27 -17.76 -0.45
CA ASN A 373 -1.24 -16.99 -1.69
C ASN A 373 -0.61 -17.82 -2.82
N PRO A 374 -1.26 -18.01 -3.98
CA PRO A 374 -0.72 -18.84 -5.07
C PRO A 374 0.40 -18.18 -5.88
N TRP A 375 0.68 -16.88 -5.70
CA TRP A 375 1.74 -16.13 -6.39
C TRP A 375 3.05 -16.09 -5.60
N GLU A 376 2.95 -16.12 -4.27
CA GLU A 376 4.09 -16.10 -3.37
C GLU A 376 4.97 -17.36 -3.47
N ILE A 377 6.28 -17.16 -3.33
CA ILE A 377 7.28 -18.22 -3.33
C ILE A 377 8.14 -18.06 -2.07
N ASP A 378 7.82 -18.81 -1.03
CA ASP A 378 8.63 -18.90 0.17
C ASP A 378 10.08 -19.33 -0.16
N ARG A 379 11.04 -18.56 0.35
CA ARG A 379 12.48 -18.84 0.27
C ARG A 379 13.02 -19.12 1.67
N HIS A 380 12.56 -20.21 2.27
CA HIS A 380 12.98 -20.63 3.62
C HIS A 380 14.51 -20.83 3.75
N GLU A 381 15.22 -21.01 2.64
CA GLU A 381 16.67 -21.08 2.55
C GLU A 381 17.37 -19.70 2.50
N ILE A 382 16.62 -18.60 2.40
CA ILE A 382 17.10 -17.22 2.46
C ILE A 382 16.61 -16.60 3.78
N GLN A 383 17.40 -16.82 4.83
CA GLN A 383 17.19 -16.24 6.16
C GLN A 383 18.34 -15.28 6.48
N ILE A 384 18.02 -14.08 6.94
CA ILE A 384 19.01 -13.04 7.27
C ILE A 384 18.79 -12.60 8.73
N PRO A 385 19.78 -12.78 9.64
CA PRO A 385 19.69 -12.26 10.99
C PRO A 385 19.67 -10.72 10.99
N VAL A 386 18.74 -10.14 11.74
CA VAL A 386 18.68 -8.70 12.01
C VAL A 386 18.73 -8.44 13.51
N ASN A 387 19.64 -7.54 13.87
CA ASN A 387 19.98 -7.15 15.24
C ASN A 387 19.12 -5.97 15.74
N PHE A 388 18.86 -5.92 17.04
CA PHE A 388 18.24 -4.78 17.73
C PHE A 388 18.84 -4.56 19.13
N TYR A 389 18.75 -3.31 19.62
CA TYR A 389 19.27 -2.85 20.91
C TYR A 389 20.75 -3.18 21.12
N GLY A 390 21.18 -3.38 22.37
CA GLY A 390 22.55 -3.77 22.73
C GLY A 390 23.50 -2.58 22.81
N ASP A 391 24.78 -2.83 22.51
CA ASP A 391 25.89 -1.90 22.77
C ASP A 391 26.98 -1.97 21.70
N VAL A 392 27.87 -0.99 21.68
CA VAL A 392 28.98 -0.92 20.72
C VAL A 392 30.31 -0.89 21.47
N GLU A 393 31.13 -1.91 21.25
CA GLU A 393 32.48 -2.02 21.79
C GLU A 393 33.53 -1.64 20.73
N GLU A 394 34.63 -1.05 21.18
CA GLU A 394 35.81 -0.79 20.35
C GLU A 394 36.87 -1.88 20.61
N VAL A 395 37.04 -2.77 19.63
CA VAL A 395 37.92 -3.94 19.69
C VAL A 395 39.19 -3.65 18.91
N TYR A 396 40.34 -3.71 19.56
CA TYR A 396 41.65 -3.57 18.91
C TYR A 396 42.07 -4.89 18.27
N ASP A 397 42.31 -4.88 16.97
CA ASP A 397 42.80 -6.02 16.20
C ASP A 397 44.34 -6.04 16.23
N GLU A 398 44.94 -6.92 17.03
CA GLU A 398 46.41 -7.04 17.11
C GLU A 398 47.07 -7.46 15.79
N ALA A 399 46.32 -8.01 14.82
CA ALA A 399 46.85 -8.48 13.54
C ALA A 399 46.82 -7.41 12.44
N SER A 400 45.85 -6.48 12.45
CA SER A 400 45.87 -5.31 11.54
C SER A 400 46.43 -4.03 12.17
N GLY A 401 46.42 -3.93 13.51
CA GLY A 401 46.82 -2.74 14.25
C GLY A 401 45.74 -1.65 14.34
N GLU A 402 44.49 -2.01 14.04
CA GLU A 402 43.36 -1.08 13.91
C GLU A 402 42.29 -1.33 14.99
N THR A 403 41.58 -0.28 15.37
CA THR A 403 40.40 -0.39 16.24
C THR A 403 39.14 -0.53 15.39
N LYS A 404 38.40 -1.63 15.59
CA LYS A 404 37.13 -1.93 14.90
C LYS A 404 35.97 -1.74 15.88
N ARG A 405 34.84 -1.22 15.41
CA ARG A 405 33.60 -1.13 16.20
C ARG A 405 32.75 -2.38 15.98
N VAL A 406 32.41 -3.06 17.06
CA VAL A 406 31.57 -4.26 17.06
C VAL A 406 30.25 -3.92 17.74
N TRP A 407 29.14 -4.21 17.08
CA TRP A 407 27.80 -4.06 17.65
C TRP A 407 27.35 -5.39 18.26
N ASN A 408 27.33 -5.44 19.58
CA ASN A 408 26.76 -6.55 20.35
C ASN A 408 25.24 -6.40 20.35
N SER A 409 24.52 -7.43 19.87
CA SER A 409 23.06 -7.37 19.74
C SER A 409 22.35 -7.67 21.06
N GLY A 410 21.34 -6.88 21.42
CA GLY A 410 20.48 -7.14 22.59
C GLY A 410 19.30 -8.07 22.29
N ASP A 411 18.82 -8.07 21.05
CA ASP A 411 17.74 -8.92 20.51
C ASP A 411 18.09 -9.29 19.05
N GLN A 412 17.56 -10.40 18.53
CA GLN A 412 17.81 -10.82 17.15
C GLN A 412 16.64 -11.61 16.55
N VAL A 413 16.19 -11.15 15.39
CA VAL A 413 15.14 -11.78 14.57
C VAL A 413 15.70 -12.28 13.24
N LEU A 414 14.96 -13.13 12.54
CA LEU A 414 15.28 -13.62 11.21
C LEU A 414 14.34 -12.98 10.18
N ALA A 415 14.92 -12.40 9.12
CA ALA A 415 14.20 -12.00 7.93
C ALA A 415 14.22 -13.15 6.92
N VAL A 416 13.06 -13.79 6.72
CA VAL A 416 12.87 -14.86 5.73
C VAL A 416 12.30 -14.26 4.46
N ALA A 417 12.90 -14.53 3.31
CA ALA A 417 12.42 -13.96 2.04
C ALA A 417 11.18 -14.70 1.50
N CYS A 418 10.25 -13.94 0.93
CA CYS A 418 9.24 -14.38 -0.03
C CYS A 418 9.51 -13.68 -1.36
N ASP A 419 9.46 -14.40 -2.48
CA ASP A 419 9.52 -13.84 -3.82
C ASP A 419 8.13 -13.76 -4.45
N PHE A 420 7.82 -12.61 -5.05
CA PHE A 420 6.65 -12.37 -5.88
C PHE A 420 7.15 -12.01 -7.30
N PRO A 421 6.96 -12.88 -8.32
CA PRO A 421 7.34 -12.59 -9.70
C PRO A 421 6.53 -11.42 -10.29
N VAL A 422 7.20 -10.54 -11.04
CA VAL A 422 6.56 -9.40 -11.72
C VAL A 422 6.80 -9.53 -13.23
N PRO A 423 5.84 -10.03 -14.03
CA PRO A 423 5.98 -10.13 -15.48
C PRO A 423 5.93 -8.74 -16.14
N GLY A 424 6.64 -8.58 -17.26
CA GLY A 424 6.56 -7.39 -18.10
C GLY A 424 5.61 -7.59 -19.28
N TYR A 425 4.94 -6.52 -19.71
CA TYR A 425 4.11 -6.57 -20.92
C TYR A 425 4.96 -6.79 -22.17
N ASN A 426 4.56 -7.73 -23.02
CA ASN A 426 5.21 -8.03 -24.31
C ASN A 426 6.71 -8.41 -24.21
N THR A 427 7.15 -9.00 -23.09
CA THR A 427 8.52 -9.49 -22.90
C THR A 427 8.55 -10.76 -22.04
N SER A 428 9.64 -11.53 -22.12
CA SER A 428 9.96 -12.60 -21.18
C SER A 428 10.71 -12.11 -19.92
N ASN A 429 11.09 -10.83 -19.87
CA ASN A 429 11.76 -10.24 -18.70
C ASN A 429 10.79 -10.18 -17.50
N THR A 430 10.98 -11.08 -16.55
CA THR A 430 10.19 -11.21 -15.33
C THR A 430 11.07 -10.90 -14.12
N ASN A 431 10.96 -9.66 -13.62
CA ASN A 431 11.64 -9.23 -12.40
C ASN A 431 10.94 -9.78 -11.14
N ASN A 432 11.34 -9.26 -9.97
CA ASN A 432 10.97 -9.79 -8.68
C ASN A 432 10.69 -8.66 -7.68
N LEU A 433 9.57 -8.76 -6.96
CA LEU A 433 9.35 -8.08 -5.70
C LEU A 433 9.74 -9.05 -4.58
N ARG A 434 10.77 -8.73 -3.79
CA ARG A 434 11.17 -9.51 -2.62
C ARG A 434 10.57 -8.90 -1.36
N LEU A 435 9.82 -9.71 -0.63
CA LEU A 435 9.19 -9.34 0.63
C LEU A 435 9.91 -10.06 1.78
N TRP A 436 10.00 -9.42 2.95
CA TRP A 436 10.53 -10.06 4.15
C TRP A 436 9.41 -10.40 5.15
N ASN A 437 9.45 -11.63 5.66
CA ASN A 437 8.68 -12.10 6.80
C ASN A 437 9.57 -12.13 8.05
N ALA A 438 9.11 -11.58 9.18
CA ALA A 438 9.85 -11.60 10.44
C ALA A 438 9.54 -12.88 11.22
N ARG A 439 10.59 -13.62 11.61
CA ARG A 439 10.53 -14.83 12.43
C ARG A 439 11.48 -14.73 13.63
N PRO A 440 11.20 -15.41 14.75
CA PRO A 440 12.12 -15.45 15.87
C PRO A 440 13.36 -16.30 15.54
N THR A 441 14.46 -16.04 16.25
CA THR A 441 15.66 -16.92 16.23
C THR A 441 15.45 -18.22 17.03
N SER A 442 14.46 -18.25 17.92
CA SER A 442 13.97 -19.46 18.60
C SER A 442 12.46 -19.37 18.77
N GLU A 443 11.72 -20.32 18.18
CA GLU A 443 10.25 -20.29 18.16
C GLU A 443 9.61 -20.57 19.53
N PHE A 444 10.27 -21.35 20.39
CA PHE A 444 9.63 -21.91 21.59
C PHE A 444 10.60 -22.22 22.73
N ASP A 445 10.27 -21.76 23.95
CA ASP A 445 11.01 -22.09 25.18
C ASP A 445 10.30 -23.17 26.00
N PHE A 446 10.81 -24.40 25.89
CA PHE A 446 10.33 -25.56 26.63
C PHE A 446 10.48 -25.43 28.16
N ASN A 447 11.45 -24.67 28.68
CA ASN A 447 11.63 -24.55 30.13
C ASN A 447 10.51 -23.71 30.73
N LYS A 448 10.16 -22.59 30.09
CA LYS A 448 9.02 -21.75 30.47
C LYS A 448 7.70 -22.49 30.32
N PHE A 449 7.51 -23.20 29.20
CA PHE A 449 6.29 -23.99 28.97
C PHE A 449 6.10 -25.08 30.04
N ASN A 450 7.16 -25.83 30.37
CA ASN A 450 7.12 -26.85 31.42
C ASN A 450 6.94 -26.26 32.84
N ALA A 451 7.30 -24.98 33.05
CA ALA A 451 7.00 -24.24 34.27
C ALA A 451 5.57 -23.66 34.32
N GLY A 452 4.79 -23.80 33.25
CA GLY A 452 3.43 -23.26 33.14
C GLY A 452 3.34 -21.82 32.62
N ASP A 453 4.47 -21.19 32.27
CA ASP A 453 4.52 -19.84 31.70
C ASP A 453 4.36 -19.89 30.17
N TYR A 454 3.13 -20.24 29.76
CA TYR A 454 2.75 -20.43 28.36
C TYR A 454 2.78 -19.14 27.52
N GLN A 455 2.79 -17.96 28.17
CA GLN A 455 2.91 -16.68 27.46
C GLN A 455 4.38 -16.38 27.16
N GLN A 456 5.27 -16.48 28.15
CA GLN A 456 6.69 -16.22 27.93
C GLN A 456 7.40 -17.31 27.12
N SER A 457 6.80 -18.49 26.95
CA SER A 457 7.33 -19.54 26.06
C SER A 457 7.18 -19.23 24.56
N VAL A 458 6.28 -18.31 24.18
CA VAL A 458 6.05 -17.87 22.78
C VAL A 458 6.26 -16.37 22.55
N ALA A 459 6.62 -15.60 23.59
CA ALA A 459 6.78 -14.15 23.49
C ALA A 459 7.82 -13.70 22.45
N ALA A 460 8.87 -14.49 22.22
CA ALA A 460 9.87 -14.21 21.18
C ALA A 460 9.26 -14.27 19.77
N GLN A 461 8.42 -15.27 19.49
CA GLN A 461 7.68 -15.37 18.23
C GLN A 461 6.76 -14.16 18.04
N GLN A 462 5.95 -13.84 19.05
CA GLN A 462 5.00 -12.70 18.99
C GLN A 462 5.71 -11.36 18.76
N ASN A 463 6.85 -11.13 19.41
CA ASN A 463 7.66 -9.92 19.22
C ASN A 463 8.25 -9.81 17.81
N ALA A 464 8.71 -10.92 17.22
CA ALA A 464 9.21 -10.94 15.85
C ALA A 464 8.09 -10.73 14.82
N GLU A 465 7.03 -11.54 14.90
CA GLU A 465 5.90 -11.51 13.94
C GLU A 465 5.12 -10.19 14.00
N SER A 466 5.18 -9.45 15.12
CA SER A 466 4.65 -8.08 15.23
C SER A 466 5.27 -7.12 14.19
N ILE A 467 6.53 -7.32 13.79
CA ILE A 467 7.21 -6.48 12.79
C ILE A 467 6.51 -6.59 11.43
N THR A 468 6.07 -7.78 11.03
CA THR A 468 5.40 -8.02 9.74
C THR A 468 3.89 -8.23 9.88
N SER A 469 3.29 -7.80 10.99
CA SER A 469 1.84 -7.94 11.21
C SER A 469 1.00 -6.91 10.45
N VAL A 470 1.31 -5.61 10.58
CA VAL A 470 0.50 -4.51 10.00
C VAL A 470 1.36 -3.39 9.41
N LEU A 471 0.87 -2.77 8.35
CA LEU A 471 1.43 -1.57 7.72
C LEU A 471 1.02 -0.31 8.51
N TYR A 472 1.98 0.58 8.78
CA TYR A 472 1.82 1.80 9.59
C TYR A 472 1.14 1.55 10.97
N PRO A 473 1.79 0.80 11.88
CA PRO A 473 1.31 0.66 13.25
C PRO A 473 1.20 2.02 13.95
N ASN A 474 0.15 2.19 14.76
CA ASN A 474 -0.15 3.46 15.45
C ASN A 474 1.01 3.91 16.36
N ASP A 475 1.66 5.02 15.99
CA ASP A 475 2.87 5.58 16.58
C ASP A 475 2.62 6.82 17.47
N ASN A 476 1.36 7.09 17.84
CA ASN A 476 0.99 8.10 18.84
C ASN A 476 1.55 7.83 20.26
N PHE A 477 2.21 6.69 20.49
CA PHE A 477 2.84 6.29 21.74
C PHE A 477 4.17 5.56 21.47
N ASP A 478 5.09 5.58 22.43
CA ASP A 478 6.51 5.26 22.16
C ASP A 478 6.76 3.80 21.73
N LYS A 479 5.94 2.84 22.19
CA LYS A 479 6.00 1.45 21.67
C LYS A 479 5.65 1.35 20.17
N GLY A 480 4.74 2.21 19.69
CA GLY A 480 4.37 2.27 18.28
C GLY A 480 5.47 2.91 17.43
N LYS A 481 6.07 4.00 17.94
CA LYS A 481 7.29 4.61 17.37
C LYS A 481 8.41 3.58 17.24
N GLU A 482 8.70 2.85 18.32
CA GLU A 482 9.73 1.81 18.34
C GLU A 482 9.42 0.69 17.34
N LEU A 483 8.17 0.23 17.23
CA LEU A 483 7.77 -0.79 16.26
C LEU A 483 7.90 -0.30 14.81
N ARG A 484 7.48 0.93 14.49
CA ARG A 484 7.65 1.55 13.17
C ARG A 484 9.14 1.71 12.80
N LEU A 485 10.00 2.07 13.75
CA LEU A 485 11.45 2.12 13.54
C LEU A 485 12.06 0.70 13.38
N LYS A 486 11.57 -0.30 14.14
CA LYS A 486 11.93 -1.71 13.93
C LYS A 486 11.57 -2.19 12.52
N GLN A 487 10.39 -1.86 12.02
CA GLN A 487 9.95 -2.20 10.66
C GLN A 487 10.89 -1.64 9.59
N GLN A 488 11.17 -0.33 9.66
CA GLN A 488 12.09 0.33 8.73
C GLN A 488 13.48 -0.33 8.75
N TYR A 489 14.05 -0.54 9.94
CA TYR A 489 15.39 -1.11 10.05
C TYR A 489 15.46 -2.57 9.59
N PHE A 490 14.52 -3.41 10.05
CA PHE A 490 14.43 -4.83 9.67
C PHE A 490 14.41 -5.02 8.16
N TRP A 491 13.57 -4.25 7.50
CA TRP A 491 13.43 -4.23 6.06
C TRP A 491 14.72 -3.81 5.33
N VAL A 492 15.34 -2.69 5.69
CA VAL A 492 16.54 -2.21 4.96
C VAL A 492 17.76 -3.07 5.23
N ALA A 493 17.94 -3.60 6.46
CA ALA A 493 19.06 -4.46 6.81
C ALA A 493 19.03 -5.78 6.03
N ALA A 494 17.87 -6.45 6.00
CA ALA A 494 17.69 -7.68 5.22
C ALA A 494 17.89 -7.43 3.71
N SER A 495 17.32 -6.34 3.19
CA SER A 495 17.43 -5.96 1.77
C SER A 495 18.88 -5.65 1.37
N LEU A 496 19.61 -4.87 2.17
CA LEU A 496 21.02 -4.53 1.91
C LEU A 496 21.94 -5.75 2.01
N HIS A 497 21.75 -6.60 3.01
CA HIS A 497 22.52 -7.85 3.11
C HIS A 497 22.32 -8.73 1.87
N ASP A 498 21.10 -8.82 1.31
CA ASP A 498 20.85 -9.54 0.05
C ASP A 498 21.43 -8.84 -1.19
N ILE A 499 21.39 -7.50 -1.25
CA ILE A 499 22.03 -6.70 -2.30
C ILE A 499 23.54 -6.93 -2.32
N VAL A 500 24.20 -6.81 -1.16
CA VAL A 500 25.64 -7.07 -0.98
C VAL A 500 25.95 -8.53 -1.30
N ARG A 501 25.21 -9.50 -0.76
CA ARG A 501 25.36 -10.94 -1.07
C ARG A 501 25.35 -11.22 -2.58
N ARG A 502 24.44 -10.60 -3.33
CA ARG A 502 24.34 -10.76 -4.79
C ARG A 502 25.50 -10.08 -5.52
N TYR A 503 25.94 -8.90 -5.09
CA TYR A 503 27.14 -8.23 -5.62
C TYR A 503 28.41 -9.09 -5.45
N LYS A 504 28.63 -9.64 -4.25
CA LYS A 504 29.83 -10.44 -3.93
C LYS A 504 29.95 -11.73 -4.76
N LYS A 505 28.87 -12.23 -5.39
CA LYS A 505 28.93 -13.36 -6.34
C LYS A 505 29.87 -13.09 -7.52
N ASN A 506 29.81 -11.88 -8.09
CA ASN A 506 30.56 -11.49 -9.28
C ASN A 506 31.82 -10.68 -8.94
N HIS A 507 31.77 -9.86 -7.88
CA HIS A 507 32.83 -8.88 -7.55
C HIS A 507 33.63 -9.22 -6.27
N LYS A 508 33.27 -10.31 -5.57
CA LYS A 508 33.91 -10.82 -4.34
C LYS A 508 33.98 -9.81 -3.19
N SER A 509 35.06 -9.04 -3.09
CA SER A 509 35.32 -8.03 -2.05
C SER A 509 35.85 -6.72 -2.65
N ASP A 510 35.84 -6.57 -3.97
CA ASP A 510 36.12 -5.30 -4.62
C ASP A 510 34.87 -4.42 -4.56
N PHE A 511 34.77 -3.56 -3.55
CA PHE A 511 33.65 -2.61 -3.41
C PHE A 511 33.84 -1.31 -4.21
N SER A 512 34.98 -1.10 -4.88
CA SER A 512 35.22 0.13 -5.66
C SER A 512 34.22 0.32 -6.80
N LYS A 513 33.68 -0.79 -7.34
CA LYS A 513 32.67 -0.82 -8.40
C LYS A 513 31.23 -0.92 -7.91
N PHE A 514 30.98 -0.85 -6.60
CA PHE A 514 29.64 -1.12 -6.05
C PHE A 514 28.59 -0.15 -6.62
N SER A 515 28.87 1.16 -6.65
CA SER A 515 27.99 2.16 -7.26
C SER A 515 27.88 2.09 -8.79
N GLU A 516 28.81 1.40 -9.47
CA GLU A 516 28.74 1.11 -10.90
C GLU A 516 27.80 -0.08 -11.20
N GLN A 517 27.47 -0.87 -10.18
CA GLN A 517 26.74 -2.14 -10.30
C GLN A 517 25.41 -2.14 -9.52
N VAL A 518 25.24 -1.20 -8.59
CA VAL A 518 24.11 -1.09 -7.67
C VAL A 518 23.62 0.37 -7.62
N ALA A 519 22.38 0.59 -8.06
CA ALA A 519 21.59 1.78 -7.72
C ALA A 519 20.48 1.39 -6.72
N ILE A 520 20.26 2.21 -5.70
CA ILE A 520 19.19 2.00 -4.71
C ILE A 520 18.33 3.27 -4.66
N GLN A 521 17.03 3.11 -4.95
CA GLN A 521 16.06 4.20 -4.85
C GLN A 521 15.37 4.16 -3.49
N LEU A 522 15.40 5.29 -2.79
CA LEU A 522 14.69 5.53 -1.54
C LEU A 522 13.31 6.12 -1.88
N ASN A 523 12.25 5.32 -1.76
CA ASN A 523 10.87 5.77 -1.97
C ASN A 523 10.35 6.44 -0.70
N ASP A 524 10.35 7.78 -0.69
CA ASP A 524 10.19 8.62 0.50
C ASP A 524 11.24 8.31 1.60
N THR A 525 11.03 8.83 2.80
CA THR A 525 11.99 8.82 3.92
C THR A 525 12.09 7.49 4.66
N HIS A 526 11.10 6.59 4.52
CA HIS A 526 11.06 5.31 5.24
C HIS A 526 12.34 4.44 5.10
N PRO A 527 12.97 4.28 3.91
CA PRO A 527 14.22 3.54 3.77
C PRO A 527 15.50 4.31 4.14
N THR A 528 15.44 5.53 4.69
CA THR A 528 16.64 6.37 4.93
C THR A 528 17.73 5.65 5.74
N LEU A 529 17.37 4.76 6.67
CA LEU A 529 18.34 3.96 7.43
C LEU A 529 19.25 3.09 6.54
N ALA A 530 18.89 2.81 5.29
CA ALA A 530 19.73 2.10 4.33
C ALA A 530 21.07 2.81 4.06
N ILE A 531 21.10 4.16 4.07
CA ILE A 531 22.34 4.94 3.95
C ILE A 531 23.29 4.61 5.10
N VAL A 532 22.75 4.56 6.31
CA VAL A 532 23.49 4.33 7.56
C VAL A 532 23.92 2.87 7.68
N GLU A 533 23.05 1.93 7.28
CA GLU A 533 23.32 0.50 7.32
C GLU A 533 24.31 0.06 6.24
N LEU A 534 24.29 0.65 5.03
CA LEU A 534 25.34 0.36 4.04
C LEU A 534 26.71 0.89 4.50
N GLN A 535 26.76 2.08 5.11
CA GLN A 535 27.99 2.59 5.75
C GLN A 535 28.46 1.64 6.86
N ARG A 536 27.54 1.12 7.69
CA ARG A 536 27.85 0.13 8.73
C ARG A 536 28.40 -1.18 8.15
N ILE A 537 27.80 -1.72 7.10
CA ILE A 537 28.26 -2.95 6.44
C ILE A 537 29.67 -2.74 5.86
N LEU A 538 29.87 -1.65 5.09
CA LEU A 538 31.14 -1.40 4.43
C LEU A 538 32.29 -1.17 5.43
N VAL A 539 32.05 -0.42 6.51
CA VAL A 539 33.09 -0.13 7.52
C VAL A 539 33.26 -1.29 8.52
N ASP A 540 32.19 -1.72 9.19
CA ASP A 540 32.29 -2.63 10.34
C ASP A 540 32.43 -4.11 9.93
N VAL A 541 31.95 -4.49 8.73
CA VAL A 541 31.93 -5.90 8.26
C VAL A 541 32.91 -6.14 7.12
N GLU A 542 32.97 -5.26 6.13
CA GLU A 542 33.86 -5.39 4.96
C GLU A 542 35.22 -4.68 5.13
N GLY A 543 35.38 -3.87 6.18
CA GLY A 543 36.66 -3.26 6.57
C GLY A 543 37.13 -2.08 5.71
N LEU A 544 36.22 -1.37 5.04
CA LEU A 544 36.58 -0.18 4.25
C LEU A 544 36.90 1.02 5.14
N PRO A 545 37.86 1.88 4.75
CA PRO A 545 38.00 3.22 5.33
C PRO A 545 36.72 4.03 5.20
N TRP A 546 36.44 4.87 6.20
CA TRP A 546 35.19 5.63 6.31
C TRP A 546 34.87 6.47 5.05
N ASP A 547 35.85 7.19 4.50
CA ASP A 547 35.67 8.06 3.35
C ASP A 547 35.45 7.26 2.05
N ASP A 548 36.11 6.11 1.89
CA ASP A 548 35.90 5.21 0.74
C ASP A 548 34.51 4.57 0.78
N ALA A 549 34.09 4.10 1.96
CA ALA A 549 32.74 3.61 2.19
C ALA A 549 31.68 4.70 1.91
N TRP A 550 31.91 5.92 2.41
CA TRP A 550 30.98 7.03 2.21
C TRP A 550 30.91 7.49 0.74
N ALA A 551 32.04 7.43 0.02
CA ALA A 551 32.10 7.69 -1.42
C ALA A 551 31.46 6.59 -2.28
N VAL A 552 31.22 5.40 -1.74
CA VAL A 552 30.38 4.35 -2.34
C VAL A 552 28.90 4.62 -2.01
N VAL A 553 28.57 4.78 -0.72
CA VAL A 553 27.20 5.04 -0.23
C VAL A 553 26.56 6.20 -0.99
N THR A 554 27.23 7.35 -1.03
CA THR A 554 26.71 8.58 -1.66
C THR A 554 26.53 8.50 -3.17
N LYS A 555 27.09 7.50 -3.86
CA LYS A 555 26.92 7.24 -5.30
C LYS A 555 25.93 6.12 -5.62
N THR A 556 25.49 5.38 -4.60
CA THR A 556 24.53 4.29 -4.75
C THR A 556 23.09 4.75 -4.49
N PHE A 557 22.86 5.65 -3.54
CA PHE A 557 21.52 6.07 -3.14
C PHE A 557 21.01 7.29 -3.91
N ALA A 558 19.74 7.24 -4.32
CA ALA A 558 18.97 8.39 -4.74
C ALA A 558 17.63 8.45 -3.99
N TYR A 559 17.12 9.67 -3.76
CA TYR A 559 15.98 9.93 -2.88
C TYR A 559 14.82 10.60 -3.62
N THR A 560 13.64 9.97 -3.62
CA THR A 560 12.39 10.59 -4.12
C THR A 560 11.60 11.15 -2.94
N ASN A 561 11.26 12.44 -3.00
CA ASN A 561 10.44 13.10 -2.00
C ASN A 561 8.98 13.24 -2.49
N HIS A 562 8.03 12.98 -1.61
CA HIS A 562 6.58 13.02 -1.87
C HIS A 562 5.83 14.05 -0.99
N THR A 563 6.55 14.96 -0.33
CA THR A 563 6.09 15.62 0.90
C THR A 563 6.31 17.13 0.84
N VAL A 564 5.22 17.87 0.58
CA VAL A 564 5.24 19.34 0.49
C VAL A 564 5.40 20.02 1.86
N MET A 565 4.73 19.50 2.89
CA MET A 565 4.69 20.10 4.23
C MET A 565 5.91 19.70 5.06
N SER A 566 6.62 20.68 5.63
CA SER A 566 7.86 20.46 6.38
C SER A 566 7.66 19.64 7.66
N GLU A 567 6.45 19.75 8.22
CA GLU A 567 5.95 19.12 9.44
C GLU A 567 5.68 17.63 9.24
N ALA A 568 5.48 17.20 7.99
CA ALA A 568 5.22 15.81 7.61
C ALA A 568 6.50 15.03 7.23
N LEU A 569 7.67 15.69 7.22
CA LEU A 569 8.97 15.02 7.02
C LEU A 569 9.35 14.20 8.25
N GLU A 570 9.73 12.94 8.06
CA GLU A 570 9.93 12.02 9.19
C GLU A 570 11.08 12.44 10.12
N LYS A 571 10.79 12.44 11.43
CA LYS A 571 11.72 12.77 12.52
C LYS A 571 11.68 11.69 13.60
N TRP A 572 12.84 11.18 13.99
CA TRP A 572 12.97 10.19 15.08
C TRP A 572 13.61 10.80 16.32
N PRO A 573 13.01 10.71 17.52
CA PRO A 573 13.65 11.17 18.74
C PRO A 573 14.95 10.40 18.99
N VAL A 574 16.04 11.12 19.30
CA VAL A 574 17.39 10.58 19.42
C VAL A 574 17.47 9.43 20.44
N TYR A 575 16.68 9.47 21.51
CA TYR A 575 16.65 8.41 22.52
C TYR A 575 16.02 7.10 22.01
N VAL A 576 15.03 7.16 21.11
CA VAL A 576 14.41 5.96 20.51
C VAL A 576 15.41 5.29 19.56
N LEU A 577 16.03 6.08 18.68
CA LEU A 577 17.01 5.57 17.72
C LEU A 577 18.27 5.06 18.43
N GLY A 578 18.78 5.80 19.43
CA GLY A 578 19.96 5.38 20.21
C GLY A 578 19.75 4.12 21.05
N ASN A 579 18.54 3.90 21.59
CA ASN A 579 18.21 2.69 22.34
C ASN A 579 18.04 1.46 21.43
N LEU A 580 17.46 1.64 20.23
CA LEU A 580 17.18 0.53 19.31
C LEU A 580 18.35 0.20 18.38
N LEU A 581 19.10 1.22 17.94
CA LEU A 581 20.11 1.17 16.88
C LEU A 581 21.38 1.96 17.29
N PRO A 582 22.10 1.55 18.36
CA PRO A 582 23.17 2.36 18.96
C PRO A 582 24.33 2.63 17.99
N ARG A 583 24.70 1.66 17.14
CA ARG A 583 25.76 1.84 16.12
C ARG A 583 25.34 2.84 15.04
N HIS A 584 24.08 2.79 14.60
CA HIS A 584 23.55 3.70 13.59
C HIS A 584 23.50 5.14 14.11
N LEU A 585 23.18 5.37 15.38
CA LEU A 585 23.24 6.71 15.96
C LEU A 585 24.67 7.29 15.95
N GLN A 586 25.70 6.49 16.23
CA GLN A 586 27.09 6.93 16.07
C GLN A 586 27.39 7.33 14.62
N ILE A 587 27.04 6.47 13.65
CA ILE A 587 27.27 6.72 12.22
C ILE A 587 26.52 7.98 11.76
N ILE A 588 25.30 8.23 12.26
CA ILE A 588 24.52 9.45 11.99
C ILE A 588 25.23 10.69 12.56
N TYR A 589 25.78 10.62 13.78
CA TYR A 589 26.57 11.72 14.35
C TYR A 589 27.86 11.97 13.55
N ASP A 590 28.57 10.93 13.14
CA ASP A 590 29.79 11.02 12.34
C ASP A 590 29.48 11.67 10.97
N ILE A 591 28.44 11.19 10.24
CA ILE A 591 27.95 11.81 8.99
C ILE A 591 27.60 13.29 9.20
N ASN A 592 26.85 13.62 10.25
CA ASN A 592 26.44 14.99 10.55
C ASN A 592 27.64 15.90 10.85
N TYR A 593 28.62 15.40 11.60
CA TYR A 593 29.84 16.14 11.93
C TYR A 593 30.66 16.48 10.68
N TYR A 594 30.94 15.48 9.83
CA TYR A 594 31.69 15.70 8.60
C TYR A 594 30.93 16.61 7.61
N PHE A 595 29.60 16.42 7.49
CA PHE A 595 28.76 17.31 6.68
C PHE A 595 28.84 18.76 7.17
N LEU A 596 28.57 19.02 8.45
CA LEU A 596 28.60 20.38 9.01
C LEU A 596 29.99 21.01 8.93
N LYS A 597 31.07 20.24 9.08
CA LYS A 597 32.45 20.74 8.84
C LYS A 597 32.68 21.14 7.38
N SER A 598 32.10 20.40 6.42
CA SER A 598 32.15 20.77 5.01
C SER A 598 31.33 22.03 4.69
N VAL A 599 30.21 22.26 5.40
CA VAL A 599 29.38 23.46 5.26
C VAL A 599 30.06 24.68 5.88
N GLU A 600 30.59 24.57 7.11
CA GLU A 600 31.37 25.62 7.79
C GLU A 600 32.58 26.05 6.95
N SER A 601 33.22 25.11 6.25
CA SER A 601 34.36 25.40 5.36
C SER A 601 33.97 26.08 4.04
N ARG A 602 32.70 26.02 3.62
CA ARG A 602 32.16 26.66 2.40
C ARG A 602 31.45 27.99 2.68
N PHE A 603 30.81 28.10 3.85
CA PHE A 603 29.96 29.21 4.26
C PHE A 603 30.37 29.71 5.66
N PRO A 604 31.61 30.19 5.86
CA PRO A 604 32.17 30.48 7.19
C PRO A 604 31.42 31.58 7.97
N ASP A 605 30.70 32.46 7.26
CA ASP A 605 30.01 33.61 7.84
C ASP A 605 28.53 33.35 8.20
N ASP A 606 27.88 32.31 7.65
CA ASP A 606 26.51 31.91 8.04
C ASP A 606 26.56 30.73 9.02
N ARG A 607 26.67 31.05 10.31
CA ARG A 607 26.62 30.06 11.39
C ARG A 607 25.22 29.50 11.66
N GLU A 608 24.17 30.20 11.27
CA GLU A 608 22.80 29.74 11.47
C GLU A 608 22.46 28.61 10.49
N LEU A 609 23.01 28.65 9.27
CA LEU A 609 22.92 27.57 8.27
C LEU A 609 23.21 26.21 8.87
N LEU A 610 24.26 26.10 9.70
CA LEU A 610 24.64 24.85 10.36
C LEU A 610 23.50 24.25 11.21
N GLY A 611 22.74 25.09 11.93
CA GLY A 611 21.55 24.66 12.66
C GLY A 611 20.39 24.32 11.73
N ARG A 612 20.20 25.10 10.65
CA ARG A 612 19.15 24.88 9.66
C ARG A 612 19.33 23.55 8.90
N VAL A 613 20.55 23.15 8.51
CA VAL A 613 20.81 21.95 7.68
C VAL A 613 21.32 20.70 8.41
N SER A 614 21.61 20.77 9.71
CA SER A 614 22.07 19.60 10.49
C SER A 614 21.07 18.43 10.44
N ILE A 615 21.56 17.20 10.32
CA ILE A 615 20.73 15.99 10.45
C ILE A 615 20.10 15.91 11.84
N ILE A 616 20.81 16.40 12.86
CA ILE A 616 20.27 16.52 14.22
C ILE A 616 19.51 17.84 14.35
N GLU A 617 18.29 17.75 14.89
CA GLU A 617 17.50 18.87 15.37
C GLU A 617 17.68 18.98 16.89
N GLU A 618 18.21 20.11 17.33
CA GLU A 618 18.45 20.43 18.73
C GLU A 618 17.16 20.91 19.41
N GLY A 619 16.84 20.36 20.58
CA GLY A 619 15.60 20.63 21.30
C GLY A 619 15.34 19.61 22.41
N GLU A 620 14.16 19.67 23.03
CA GLU A 620 13.71 18.74 24.07
C GLU A 620 12.42 18.01 23.62
N PRO A 621 12.50 16.75 23.15
CA PRO A 621 13.70 15.94 22.90
C PRO A 621 14.41 16.28 21.57
N LYS A 622 15.73 16.04 21.51
CA LYS A 622 16.47 16.08 20.24
C LYS A 622 15.92 15.06 19.26
N SER A 623 15.93 15.39 17.97
CA SER A 623 15.41 14.52 16.90
C SER A 623 16.38 14.39 15.72
N VAL A 624 16.27 13.28 14.99
CA VAL A 624 17.01 13.00 13.74
C VAL A 624 16.08 13.30 12.57
N ARG A 625 16.48 14.20 11.67
CA ARG A 625 15.71 14.65 10.49
C ARG A 625 16.01 13.72 9.31
N MET A 626 15.13 12.76 9.03
CA MET A 626 15.41 11.68 8.08
C MET A 626 15.51 12.18 6.63
N ALA A 627 14.64 13.11 6.22
CA ALA A 627 14.75 13.75 4.90
C ALA A 627 16.13 14.40 4.66
N TYR A 628 16.76 14.96 5.69
CA TYR A 628 18.05 15.64 5.56
C TYR A 628 19.19 14.62 5.45
N LEU A 629 19.13 13.54 6.23
CA LEU A 629 20.02 12.39 6.10
C LEU A 629 19.91 11.74 4.71
N ALA A 630 18.70 11.60 4.16
CA ALA A 630 18.46 11.13 2.81
C ALA A 630 19.09 12.04 1.74
N ILE A 631 18.86 13.37 1.83
CA ILE A 631 19.49 14.36 0.95
C ILE A 631 21.02 14.30 1.04
N ILE A 632 21.59 14.22 2.23
CA ILE A 632 23.05 14.21 2.44
C ILE A 632 23.69 12.91 1.91
N GLY A 633 23.05 11.76 2.13
CA GLY A 633 23.56 10.44 1.73
C GLY A 633 23.28 10.00 0.29
N SER A 634 22.66 10.83 -0.55
CA SER A 634 22.31 10.50 -1.95
C SER A 634 23.04 11.35 -3.00
N HIS A 635 23.25 10.82 -4.22
CA HIS A 635 23.80 11.62 -5.35
C HIS A 635 22.73 12.44 -6.06
N LYS A 636 21.46 11.98 -6.03
CA LYS A 636 20.30 12.66 -6.61
C LYS A 636 19.14 12.71 -5.61
N VAL A 637 18.40 13.79 -5.69
CA VAL A 637 17.11 14.01 -5.01
C VAL A 637 16.11 14.41 -6.10
N ASN A 638 14.90 13.86 -6.08
CA ASN A 638 13.86 14.25 -7.03
C ASN A 638 12.48 14.48 -6.39
N GLY A 639 11.75 15.45 -6.95
CA GLY A 639 10.31 15.56 -6.77
C GLY A 639 9.54 14.77 -7.83
N VAL A 640 8.22 14.77 -7.69
CA VAL A 640 7.25 13.86 -8.35
C VAL A 640 6.20 14.56 -9.22
N ALA A 641 6.39 15.87 -9.41
CA ALA A 641 5.70 16.77 -10.32
C ALA A 641 6.58 18.02 -10.49
N GLU A 642 6.49 18.72 -11.61
CA GLU A 642 7.37 19.86 -11.92
C GLU A 642 7.28 20.98 -10.87
N LEU A 643 6.07 21.42 -10.53
CA LEU A 643 5.81 22.43 -9.50
C LEU A 643 6.33 21.99 -8.11
N HIS A 644 6.17 20.72 -7.76
CA HIS A 644 6.67 20.17 -6.50
C HIS A 644 8.21 20.14 -6.45
N SER A 645 8.85 19.85 -7.57
CA SER A 645 10.31 19.89 -7.70
C SER A 645 10.87 21.32 -7.61
N GLU A 646 10.14 22.33 -8.08
CA GLU A 646 10.51 23.74 -7.85
C GLU A 646 10.23 24.21 -6.41
N LEU A 647 9.15 23.76 -5.76
CA LEU A 647 8.94 24.00 -4.32
C LEU A 647 10.07 23.37 -3.48
N ILE A 648 10.48 22.14 -3.79
CA ILE A 648 11.66 21.47 -3.20
C ILE A 648 12.90 22.37 -3.29
N LYS A 649 13.15 22.99 -4.46
CA LYS A 649 14.34 23.83 -4.69
C LYS A 649 14.26 25.20 -4.03
N THR A 650 13.08 25.82 -4.03
CA THR A 650 12.90 27.23 -3.66
C THR A 650 12.51 27.44 -2.20
N THR A 651 11.80 26.49 -1.59
CA THR A 651 11.31 26.59 -0.21
C THR A 651 11.83 25.45 0.67
N ILE A 652 11.46 24.19 0.39
CA ILE A 652 11.57 23.06 1.33
C ILE A 652 13.05 22.71 1.65
N PHE A 653 13.89 22.61 0.61
CA PHE A 653 15.30 22.21 0.73
C PHE A 653 16.27 23.25 0.14
N LYS A 654 15.86 24.52 0.08
CA LYS A 654 16.63 25.64 -0.53
C LYS A 654 18.08 25.75 -0.01
N ASP A 655 18.29 25.56 1.29
CA ASP A 655 19.62 25.62 1.92
C ASP A 655 20.52 24.46 1.45
N PHE A 656 19.93 23.29 1.13
CA PHE A 656 20.67 22.17 0.53
C PHE A 656 20.95 22.38 -0.97
N VAL A 657 20.06 23.07 -1.70
CA VAL A 657 20.36 23.53 -3.08
C VAL A 657 21.56 24.48 -3.08
N GLN A 658 21.64 25.39 -2.11
CA GLN A 658 22.79 26.28 -1.95
C GLN A 658 24.10 25.52 -1.64
N ILE A 659 24.04 24.43 -0.85
CA ILE A 659 25.21 23.65 -0.44
C ILE A 659 25.71 22.68 -1.52
N PHE A 660 24.79 22.02 -2.25
CA PHE A 660 25.12 20.97 -3.22
C PHE A 660 25.02 21.41 -4.69
N GLY A 661 24.36 22.53 -4.99
CA GLY A 661 24.01 22.96 -6.35
C GLY A 661 22.66 22.40 -6.83
N PRO A 662 22.03 23.05 -7.83
CA PRO A 662 20.72 22.65 -8.35
C PRO A 662 20.74 21.29 -9.06
N ASP A 663 21.86 20.88 -9.66
CA ASP A 663 21.97 19.64 -10.44
C ASP A 663 21.71 18.36 -9.64
N LYS A 664 21.78 18.43 -8.30
CA LYS A 664 21.40 17.35 -7.38
C LYS A 664 19.88 17.18 -7.27
N PHE A 665 19.11 18.25 -7.50
CA PHE A 665 17.66 18.31 -7.31
C PHE A 665 16.94 18.34 -8.67
N ILE A 666 16.39 17.23 -9.10
CA ILE A 666 15.71 17.10 -10.39
C ILE A 666 14.19 16.85 -10.24
N ASN A 667 13.48 16.81 -11.36
CA ASN A 667 12.10 16.33 -11.41
C ASN A 667 12.06 14.97 -12.10
N VAL A 668 11.18 14.08 -11.64
CA VAL A 668 10.61 13.01 -12.47
C VAL A 668 9.13 12.95 -12.16
N THR A 669 8.30 13.51 -13.04
CA THR A 669 6.84 13.54 -12.84
C THR A 669 6.28 12.13 -12.80
N ASN A 670 5.39 11.83 -11.86
CA ASN A 670 4.78 10.50 -11.73
C ASN A 670 4.01 10.04 -12.98
N GLY A 671 3.67 8.75 -13.01
CA GLY A 671 2.87 8.12 -14.05
C GLY A 671 2.26 6.79 -13.59
N ILE A 672 1.54 6.14 -14.49
CA ILE A 672 0.76 4.92 -14.25
C ILE A 672 0.90 3.93 -15.42
N THR A 673 0.76 2.64 -15.14
CA THR A 673 0.54 1.60 -16.15
C THR A 673 -0.86 1.80 -16.77
N PRO A 674 -1.04 1.71 -18.10
CA PRO A 674 -2.35 1.81 -18.73
C PRO A 674 -3.18 0.53 -18.55
N GLU A 675 -4.36 0.68 -17.93
CA GLU A 675 -5.34 -0.37 -17.65
C GLU A 675 -6.72 0.19 -18.10
N ASP A 676 -7.31 -0.31 -19.20
CA ASP A 676 -8.51 0.31 -19.81
C ASP A 676 -9.33 -0.66 -20.71
N GLU A 677 -10.66 -0.55 -20.68
CA GLU A 677 -11.57 -1.23 -21.62
C GLU A 677 -11.73 -0.50 -22.95
N LEU A 678 -11.49 0.83 -22.98
CA LEU A 678 -11.39 1.59 -24.23
C LEU A 678 -10.24 1.07 -25.11
N ALA A 679 -9.29 0.32 -24.55
CA ALA A 679 -8.15 -0.24 -25.27
C ALA A 679 -8.52 -0.98 -26.56
N ALA A 680 -9.64 -1.72 -26.57
CA ALA A 680 -10.12 -2.41 -27.79
C ALA A 680 -10.68 -1.44 -28.85
N LEU A 681 -11.34 -0.35 -28.43
CA LEU A 681 -11.82 0.70 -29.33
C LEU A 681 -10.66 1.56 -29.87
N ILE A 682 -9.67 1.83 -29.02
CA ILE A 682 -8.43 2.55 -29.37
C ILE A 682 -7.61 1.72 -30.36
N SER A 683 -7.34 0.44 -30.05
CA SER A 683 -6.72 -0.54 -30.95
C SER A 683 -7.37 -0.56 -32.34
N GLU A 684 -8.70 -0.69 -32.41
CA GLU A 684 -9.44 -0.66 -33.69
C GLU A 684 -9.27 0.67 -34.44
N LYS A 685 -9.32 1.81 -33.73
CA LYS A 685 -9.22 3.15 -34.33
C LYS A 685 -7.81 3.54 -34.77
N LEU A 686 -6.76 2.95 -34.17
CA LEU A 686 -5.36 3.16 -34.50
C LEU A 686 -4.77 2.06 -35.41
N ASP A 687 -5.61 1.13 -35.89
CA ASP A 687 -5.26 -0.11 -36.61
C ASP A 687 -4.21 -1.01 -35.89
N ASP A 688 -4.05 -0.81 -34.59
CA ASP A 688 -3.02 -1.36 -33.72
C ASP A 688 -3.47 -2.69 -33.08
N LYS A 689 -3.34 -3.78 -33.85
CA LYS A 689 -3.84 -5.12 -33.50
C LYS A 689 -3.05 -5.79 -32.38
N ASP A 690 -1.81 -5.36 -32.16
CA ASP A 690 -0.88 -5.93 -31.17
C ASP A 690 -0.80 -5.10 -29.87
N TYR A 691 -1.57 -3.99 -29.81
CA TYR A 691 -1.72 -3.06 -28.70
C TYR A 691 -0.39 -2.35 -28.33
N GLU A 692 0.41 -2.00 -29.34
CA GLU A 692 1.70 -1.30 -29.18
C GLU A 692 1.55 0.05 -28.46
N PHE A 693 0.40 0.71 -28.57
CA PHE A 693 0.11 1.95 -27.85
C PHE A 693 0.18 1.81 -26.32
N LEU A 694 0.03 0.60 -25.75
CA LEU A 694 0.14 0.39 -24.30
C LEU A 694 1.58 0.63 -23.79
N THR A 695 2.60 0.30 -24.59
CA THR A 695 4.02 0.62 -24.29
C THR A 695 4.50 1.91 -24.95
N HIS A 696 3.67 2.52 -25.81
CA HIS A 696 3.98 3.74 -26.55
C HIS A 696 2.83 4.76 -26.40
N LEU A 697 2.47 5.08 -25.15
CA LEU A 697 1.24 5.81 -24.80
C LEU A 697 1.08 7.19 -25.47
N GLY A 698 2.16 7.79 -25.98
CA GLY A 698 2.11 8.97 -26.84
C GLY A 698 1.29 8.79 -28.13
N ARG A 699 1.09 7.55 -28.60
CA ARG A 699 0.20 7.20 -29.73
C ARG A 699 -1.26 7.54 -29.48
N LEU A 700 -1.71 7.70 -28.22
CA LEU A 700 -3.07 8.15 -27.92
C LEU A 700 -3.41 9.50 -28.59
N LYS A 701 -2.42 10.34 -28.90
CA LYS A 701 -2.63 11.62 -29.58
C LYS A 701 -3.20 11.46 -31.00
N GLU A 702 -3.02 10.29 -31.63
CA GLU A 702 -3.67 9.94 -32.88
C GLU A 702 -5.21 9.95 -32.78
N LEU A 703 -5.80 9.86 -31.58
CA LEU A 703 -7.25 9.95 -31.35
C LEU A 703 -7.82 11.35 -31.61
N GLU A 704 -6.99 12.41 -31.62
CA GLU A 704 -7.43 13.80 -31.90
C GLU A 704 -8.10 13.93 -33.27
N GLN A 705 -7.77 13.08 -34.25
CA GLN A 705 -8.38 13.12 -35.58
C GLN A 705 -9.83 12.59 -35.61
N PHE A 706 -10.29 11.91 -34.57
CA PHE A 706 -11.62 11.29 -34.50
C PHE A 706 -12.62 12.05 -33.61
N VAL A 707 -12.24 13.17 -33.00
CA VAL A 707 -13.05 13.93 -32.03
C VAL A 707 -14.36 14.52 -32.60
N ASP A 708 -14.55 14.47 -33.92
CA ASP A 708 -15.76 14.91 -34.63
C ASP A 708 -16.44 13.75 -35.42
N ASP A 709 -15.99 12.51 -35.27
CA ASP A 709 -16.69 11.31 -35.77
C ASP A 709 -17.83 10.92 -34.80
N GLU A 710 -19.07 11.29 -35.16
CA GLU A 710 -20.27 10.93 -34.40
C GLU A 710 -20.39 9.45 -34.05
N ASN A 711 -19.88 8.53 -34.88
CA ASN A 711 -19.97 7.09 -34.62
C ASN A 711 -18.91 6.63 -33.60
N PHE A 712 -17.75 7.28 -33.58
CA PHE A 712 -16.74 7.07 -32.54
C PHE A 712 -17.22 7.60 -31.20
N LEU A 713 -17.73 8.84 -31.15
CA LEU A 713 -18.26 9.44 -29.92
C LEU A 713 -19.39 8.59 -29.31
N LYS A 714 -20.33 8.07 -30.13
CA LYS A 714 -21.40 7.18 -29.64
C LYS A 714 -20.90 5.84 -29.11
N ARG A 715 -19.82 5.29 -29.69
CA ARG A 715 -19.19 4.06 -29.17
C ARG A 715 -18.44 4.31 -27.86
N TRP A 716 -17.77 5.45 -27.74
CA TRP A 716 -17.09 5.89 -26.52
C TRP A 716 -18.06 6.08 -25.35
N ASP A 717 -19.15 6.82 -25.59
CA ASP A 717 -20.23 7.05 -24.63
C ASP A 717 -20.90 5.74 -24.19
N ALA A 718 -21.13 4.80 -25.13
CA ALA A 718 -21.65 3.48 -24.81
C ALA A 718 -20.70 2.62 -23.95
N ILE A 719 -19.38 2.77 -24.06
CA ILE A 719 -18.41 2.11 -23.17
C ILE A 719 -18.44 2.74 -21.77
N LYS A 720 -18.47 4.08 -21.69
CA LYS A 720 -18.64 4.81 -20.41
C LYS A 720 -19.92 4.38 -19.70
N PHE A 721 -21.06 4.30 -20.41
CA PHE A 721 -22.33 3.85 -19.87
C PHE A 721 -22.29 2.40 -19.33
N ASN A 722 -21.64 1.47 -20.04
CA ASN A 722 -21.50 0.10 -19.53
C ASN A 722 -20.58 0.01 -18.31
N ASN A 723 -19.54 0.85 -18.21
CA ASN A 723 -18.73 0.94 -17.00
C ASN A 723 -19.47 1.61 -15.83
N LYS A 724 -20.33 2.59 -16.09
CA LYS A 724 -21.27 3.13 -15.08
C LYS A 724 -22.23 2.05 -14.58
N ARG A 725 -22.68 1.12 -15.43
CA ARG A 725 -23.47 -0.05 -14.98
C ARG A 725 -22.68 -1.00 -14.07
N ARG A 726 -21.38 -1.21 -14.30
CA ARG A 726 -20.51 -2.00 -13.41
C ARG A 726 -20.31 -1.31 -12.06
N LEU A 727 -20.06 0.00 -12.06
CA LEU A 727 -19.95 0.79 -10.83
C LEU A 727 -21.27 0.85 -10.05
N ALA A 728 -22.41 0.98 -10.73
CA ALA A 728 -23.73 0.90 -10.10
C ALA A 728 -23.97 -0.47 -9.44
N ALA A 729 -23.57 -1.57 -10.09
CA ALA A 729 -23.66 -2.92 -9.52
C ALA A 729 -22.75 -3.11 -8.30
N LEU A 730 -21.51 -2.58 -8.33
CA LEU A 730 -20.60 -2.57 -7.19
C LEU A 730 -21.19 -1.78 -6.01
N VAL A 731 -21.73 -0.58 -6.27
CA VAL A 731 -22.38 0.24 -5.23
C VAL A 731 -23.58 -0.49 -4.63
N LYS A 732 -24.42 -1.11 -5.47
CA LYS A 732 -25.58 -1.87 -5.00
C LYS A 732 -25.17 -3.08 -4.13
N ALA A 733 -24.12 -3.80 -4.51
CA ALA A 733 -23.60 -4.93 -3.73
C ALA A 733 -22.97 -4.53 -2.38
N GLU A 734 -22.28 -3.39 -2.34
CA GLU A 734 -21.55 -2.92 -1.14
C GLU A 734 -22.41 -2.07 -0.18
N THR A 735 -23.51 -1.46 -0.65
CA THR A 735 -24.27 -0.44 0.11
C THR A 735 -25.80 -0.57 0.05
N ASP A 736 -26.34 -1.50 -0.75
CA ASP A 736 -27.76 -1.60 -1.12
C ASP A 736 -28.39 -0.34 -1.78
N VAL A 737 -27.60 0.70 -2.11
CA VAL A 737 -28.10 1.86 -2.86
C VAL A 737 -28.16 1.54 -4.36
N ASP A 738 -29.35 1.69 -4.96
CA ASP A 738 -29.50 1.64 -6.42
C ASP A 738 -29.04 2.96 -7.05
N LEU A 739 -28.08 2.89 -7.99
CA LEU A 739 -27.66 4.02 -8.81
C LEU A 739 -28.07 3.83 -10.28
N ASP A 740 -28.57 4.90 -10.88
CA ASP A 740 -28.97 4.94 -12.29
C ASP A 740 -27.77 5.31 -13.18
N PRO A 741 -27.32 4.46 -14.12
CA PRO A 741 -26.16 4.72 -14.97
C PRO A 741 -26.37 5.88 -15.99
N THR A 742 -27.59 6.42 -16.13
CA THR A 742 -27.87 7.57 -17.01
C THR A 742 -27.54 8.93 -16.37
N VAL A 743 -27.54 9.01 -15.03
CA VAL A 743 -27.23 10.26 -14.30
C VAL A 743 -25.73 10.46 -14.16
N MET A 744 -25.27 11.69 -13.92
CA MET A 744 -23.82 11.96 -13.82
C MET A 744 -23.20 11.23 -12.61
N PHE A 745 -22.09 10.52 -12.80
CA PHE A 745 -21.32 9.91 -11.71
C PHE A 745 -20.12 10.80 -11.34
N ASP A 746 -20.19 11.43 -10.16
CA ASP A 746 -19.25 12.43 -9.66
C ASP A 746 -18.52 11.91 -8.42
N VAL A 747 -17.21 11.71 -8.53
CA VAL A 747 -16.47 10.78 -7.67
C VAL A 747 -15.33 11.44 -6.90
N GLN A 748 -15.16 11.09 -5.63
CA GLN A 748 -14.02 11.50 -4.80
C GLN A 748 -13.47 10.31 -3.99
N VAL A 749 -12.57 9.54 -4.62
CA VAL A 749 -11.88 8.42 -3.96
C VAL A 749 -10.41 8.74 -3.67
N LYS A 750 -10.04 8.71 -2.38
CA LYS A 750 -8.67 8.92 -1.84
C LYS A 750 -8.70 8.80 -0.30
N ARG A 751 -7.53 8.75 0.35
CA ARG A 751 -7.43 8.83 1.83
C ARG A 751 -8.29 9.99 2.35
N ILE A 752 -9.08 9.76 3.39
CA ILE A 752 -9.92 10.79 4.01
C ILE A 752 -9.04 11.64 4.93
N HIS A 753 -9.01 12.96 4.69
CA HIS A 753 -8.18 13.91 5.43
C HIS A 753 -8.70 15.33 5.16
N GLU A 754 -8.70 16.21 6.17
CA GLU A 754 -9.19 17.58 6.02
C GLU A 754 -8.54 18.35 4.84
N TYR A 755 -7.24 18.17 4.55
CA TYR A 755 -6.59 18.84 3.41
C TYR A 755 -7.03 18.30 2.02
N LYS A 756 -7.52 17.06 1.94
CA LYS A 756 -8.11 16.47 0.73
C LYS A 756 -9.55 16.95 0.47
N ARG A 757 -10.10 17.70 1.43
CA ARG A 757 -11.38 18.42 1.38
C ARG A 757 -12.60 17.61 0.96
N GLN A 758 -12.72 16.36 1.45
CA GLN A 758 -14.01 15.64 1.37
C GLN A 758 -15.14 16.42 2.05
N GLN A 759 -14.85 17.21 3.10
CA GLN A 759 -15.83 18.10 3.73
C GLN A 759 -16.35 19.19 2.77
N LEU A 760 -15.51 19.76 1.89
CA LEU A 760 -15.94 20.75 0.89
C LEU A 760 -16.98 20.15 -0.08
N ASN A 761 -16.76 18.92 -0.52
CA ASN A 761 -17.66 18.22 -1.44
C ASN A 761 -19.00 17.86 -0.80
N ILE A 762 -18.99 17.29 0.42
CA ILE A 762 -20.25 16.95 1.10
C ILE A 762 -21.03 18.21 1.51
N PHE A 763 -20.36 19.31 1.89
CA PHE A 763 -21.03 20.59 2.12
C PHE A 763 -21.70 21.16 0.86
N ALA A 764 -21.04 21.12 -0.30
CA ALA A 764 -21.66 21.53 -1.56
C ALA A 764 -22.83 20.62 -1.96
N THR A 765 -22.74 19.33 -1.66
CA THR A 765 -23.80 18.34 -1.86
C THR A 765 -25.02 18.62 -0.97
N ILE A 766 -24.80 18.96 0.31
CA ILE A 766 -25.85 19.43 1.23
C ILE A 766 -26.47 20.73 0.69
N TYR A 767 -25.66 21.70 0.24
CA TYR A 767 -26.16 22.96 -0.33
C TYR A 767 -27.05 22.72 -1.56
N ARG A 768 -26.65 21.84 -2.48
CA ARG A 768 -27.49 21.41 -3.62
C ARG A 768 -28.83 20.86 -3.16
N TYR A 769 -28.81 19.91 -2.21
CA TYR A 769 -30.02 19.32 -1.65
C TYR A 769 -30.95 20.39 -1.04
N LEU A 770 -30.44 21.25 -0.16
CA LEU A 770 -31.19 22.34 0.46
C LEU A 770 -31.83 23.27 -0.58
N ARG A 771 -31.11 23.58 -1.67
CA ARG A 771 -31.59 24.42 -2.76
C ARG A 771 -32.65 23.74 -3.62
N ILE A 772 -32.56 22.42 -3.85
CA ILE A 772 -33.63 21.62 -4.47
C ILE A 772 -34.90 21.71 -3.62
N LYS A 773 -34.81 21.43 -2.30
CA LYS A 773 -35.96 21.55 -1.39
C LYS A 773 -36.52 22.97 -1.34
N GLU A 774 -35.70 24.00 -1.53
CA GLU A 774 -36.16 25.40 -1.60
C GLU A 774 -36.97 25.69 -2.87
N LEU A 775 -36.54 25.22 -4.04
CA LEU A 775 -37.28 25.35 -5.30
C LEU A 775 -38.63 24.59 -5.23
N GLN A 776 -38.66 23.42 -4.60
CA GLN A 776 -39.90 22.68 -4.33
C GLN A 776 -40.85 23.48 -3.43
N ARG A 777 -40.36 24.11 -2.35
CA ARG A 777 -41.15 25.01 -1.49
C ARG A 777 -41.63 26.28 -2.21
N GLN A 778 -40.97 26.68 -3.30
CA GLN A 778 -41.40 27.78 -4.19
C GLN A 778 -42.42 27.33 -5.26
N GLY A 779 -42.79 26.04 -5.29
CA GLY A 779 -43.78 25.49 -6.22
C GLY A 779 -43.21 25.07 -7.58
N VAL A 780 -41.88 24.98 -7.73
CA VAL A 780 -41.24 24.46 -8.94
C VAL A 780 -41.35 22.94 -8.95
N SER A 781 -41.78 22.35 -10.07
CA SER A 781 -41.90 20.89 -10.19
C SER A 781 -40.53 20.19 -10.23
N ILE A 782 -40.44 18.93 -9.80
CA ILE A 782 -39.17 18.20 -9.83
C ILE A 782 -38.62 18.04 -11.27
N ASP A 783 -39.51 17.94 -12.26
CA ASP A 783 -39.14 17.87 -13.67
C ASP A 783 -38.65 19.24 -14.20
N ASP A 784 -39.25 20.35 -13.77
CA ASP A 784 -38.71 21.69 -14.05
C ASP A 784 -37.33 21.88 -13.42
N ILE A 785 -37.09 21.36 -12.20
CA ILE A 785 -35.77 21.43 -11.54
C ILE A 785 -34.73 20.64 -12.35
N LYS A 786 -35.03 19.39 -12.73
CA LYS A 786 -34.17 18.56 -13.59
C LYS A 786 -33.82 19.24 -14.93
N LEU A 787 -34.84 19.81 -15.60
CA LEU A 787 -34.70 20.35 -16.95
C LEU A 787 -34.07 21.76 -17.02
N LYS A 788 -34.03 22.52 -15.91
CA LYS A 788 -33.71 23.97 -15.95
C LYS A 788 -32.80 24.47 -14.82
N HIS A 789 -32.58 23.69 -13.76
CA HIS A 789 -31.90 24.17 -12.55
C HIS A 789 -30.71 23.30 -12.12
N PHE A 790 -30.84 21.97 -12.16
CA PHE A 790 -29.79 21.04 -11.75
C PHE A 790 -29.82 19.78 -12.61
N ILE A 791 -28.67 19.24 -12.99
CA ILE A 791 -28.60 17.90 -13.60
C ILE A 791 -28.82 16.81 -12.54
N SER A 792 -29.31 15.64 -12.95
CA SER A 792 -29.29 14.45 -12.09
C SER A 792 -27.86 13.96 -11.86
N LYS A 793 -27.48 13.71 -10.61
CA LYS A 793 -26.11 13.36 -10.23
C LYS A 793 -26.04 12.40 -9.04
N ALA A 794 -25.10 11.47 -9.06
CA ALA A 794 -24.70 10.66 -7.92
C ALA A 794 -23.33 11.14 -7.40
N THR A 795 -23.27 11.66 -6.18
CA THR A 795 -22.02 11.99 -5.47
C THR A 795 -21.49 10.73 -4.80
N ILE A 796 -20.35 10.23 -5.25
CA ILE A 796 -19.74 8.97 -4.80
C ILE A 796 -18.41 9.27 -4.12
N ILE A 797 -18.33 9.10 -2.80
CA ILE A 797 -17.11 9.32 -2.00
C ILE A 797 -16.58 7.95 -1.55
N GLY A 798 -15.27 7.81 -1.38
CA GLY A 798 -14.71 6.58 -0.80
C GLY A 798 -13.26 6.73 -0.36
N GLY A 799 -12.82 5.87 0.55
CA GLY A 799 -11.46 5.93 1.08
C GLY A 799 -11.37 5.59 2.56
N LYS A 800 -10.14 5.39 3.03
CA LYS A 800 -9.83 5.02 4.41
C LYS A 800 -9.37 6.27 5.20
N ALA A 801 -9.91 6.48 6.41
CA ALA A 801 -9.35 7.39 7.40
C ALA A 801 -8.26 6.67 8.22
N ALA A 802 -7.28 7.38 8.80
CA ALA A 802 -6.35 6.75 9.72
C ALA A 802 -7.06 6.38 11.05
N PRO A 803 -6.74 5.25 11.70
CA PRO A 803 -7.59 4.72 12.79
C PRO A 803 -7.79 5.66 13.98
N GLY A 804 -6.76 6.45 14.31
CA GLY A 804 -6.81 7.47 15.38
C GLY A 804 -7.20 8.89 14.92
N TYR A 805 -7.46 9.11 13.63
CA TYR A 805 -7.77 10.44 13.10
C TYR A 805 -9.27 10.72 13.17
N TYR A 806 -9.68 11.26 14.31
CA TYR A 806 -11.08 11.54 14.65
C TYR A 806 -11.81 12.34 13.56
N MET A 807 -11.26 13.48 13.10
CA MET A 807 -11.97 14.32 12.11
C MET A 807 -12.21 13.61 10.78
N ALA A 808 -11.23 12.82 10.31
CA ALA A 808 -11.41 12.04 9.09
C ALA A 808 -12.50 10.96 9.25
N LYS A 809 -12.67 10.38 10.44
CA LYS A 809 -13.81 9.48 10.74
C LYS A 809 -15.13 10.25 10.84
N THR A 810 -15.17 11.45 11.42
CA THR A 810 -16.35 12.32 11.45
C THR A 810 -16.81 12.70 10.04
N ILE A 811 -15.89 12.95 9.10
CA ILE A 811 -16.22 13.22 7.70
C ILE A 811 -16.83 11.97 7.02
N ILE A 812 -16.31 10.76 7.28
CA ILE A 812 -16.95 9.51 6.79
C ILE A 812 -18.37 9.40 7.34
N HIS A 813 -18.57 9.65 8.64
CA HIS A 813 -19.89 9.57 9.26
C HIS A 813 -20.88 10.56 8.61
N LEU A 814 -20.48 11.82 8.42
CA LEU A 814 -21.31 12.85 7.77
C LEU A 814 -21.73 12.47 6.34
N VAL A 815 -20.83 11.87 5.55
CA VAL A 815 -21.19 11.41 4.20
C VAL A 815 -22.27 10.31 4.25
N ASN A 816 -22.17 9.39 5.21
CA ASN A 816 -23.13 8.31 5.36
C ASN A 816 -24.51 8.81 5.85
N THR A 817 -24.58 9.71 6.83
CA THR A 817 -25.87 10.23 7.33
C THR A 817 -26.53 11.19 6.34
N VAL A 818 -25.76 11.97 5.57
CA VAL A 818 -26.28 12.73 4.42
C VAL A 818 -26.79 11.77 3.33
N GLY A 819 -26.10 10.65 3.09
CA GLY A 819 -26.57 9.57 2.22
C GLY A 819 -27.92 8.99 2.66
N GLU A 820 -28.07 8.66 3.93
CA GLU A 820 -29.32 8.13 4.49
C GLU A 820 -30.50 9.11 4.30
N VAL A 821 -30.30 10.40 4.51
CA VAL A 821 -31.34 11.42 4.34
C VAL A 821 -31.67 11.64 2.86
N VAL A 822 -30.67 11.84 2.01
CA VAL A 822 -30.85 12.21 0.60
C VAL A 822 -31.36 11.03 -0.23
N ASN A 823 -30.86 9.81 0.01
CA ASN A 823 -31.24 8.65 -0.81
C ASN A 823 -32.70 8.22 -0.56
N ASN A 824 -33.21 8.45 0.65
CA ASN A 824 -34.58 8.12 1.07
C ASN A 824 -35.62 9.24 0.84
N ASP A 825 -35.22 10.45 0.44
CA ASP A 825 -36.16 11.53 0.12
C ASP A 825 -36.85 11.25 -1.23
N THR A 826 -38.06 10.70 -1.17
CA THR A 826 -38.86 10.38 -2.36
C THR A 826 -39.41 11.61 -3.08
N GLU A 827 -39.36 12.82 -2.49
CA GLU A 827 -39.82 14.03 -3.15
C GLU A 827 -38.81 14.54 -4.21
N ILE A 828 -37.52 14.19 -4.10
CA ILE A 828 -36.49 14.58 -5.10
C ILE A 828 -36.26 13.53 -6.19
N ASP A 829 -36.96 12.38 -6.11
CA ASP A 829 -36.87 11.27 -7.07
C ASP A 829 -35.39 10.82 -7.27
N ASN A 830 -34.86 10.88 -8.50
CA ASN A 830 -33.49 10.50 -8.83
C ASN A 830 -32.62 11.70 -9.24
N LEU A 831 -32.91 12.90 -8.73
CA LEU A 831 -32.14 14.11 -9.00
C LEU A 831 -30.79 14.14 -8.25
N LEU A 832 -30.72 13.55 -7.06
CA LEU A 832 -29.49 13.43 -6.28
C LEU A 832 -29.45 12.10 -5.53
N LYS A 833 -28.29 11.43 -5.59
CA LYS A 833 -27.91 10.34 -4.67
C LYS A 833 -26.53 10.62 -4.07
N VAL A 834 -26.29 10.13 -2.87
CA VAL A 834 -25.02 10.30 -2.14
C VAL A 834 -24.60 8.95 -1.55
N VAL A 835 -23.39 8.51 -1.88
CA VAL A 835 -22.90 7.16 -1.55
C VAL A 835 -21.50 7.23 -0.98
N PHE A 836 -21.24 6.44 0.07
CA PHE A 836 -19.90 6.11 0.53
C PHE A 836 -19.53 4.69 0.11
N ILE A 837 -18.51 4.50 -0.75
CA ILE A 837 -18.01 3.18 -1.09
C ILE A 837 -17.01 2.72 -0.01
N PRO A 838 -17.29 1.63 0.72
CA PRO A 838 -16.39 1.12 1.75
C PRO A 838 -15.20 0.37 1.15
N ASP A 839 -14.13 0.29 1.95
CA ASP A 839 -12.94 -0.52 1.72
C ASP A 839 -12.23 -0.29 0.37
N TYR A 840 -12.17 0.97 -0.06
CA TYR A 840 -11.48 1.38 -1.28
C TYR A 840 -10.04 0.83 -1.34
N ASN A 841 -9.78 0.05 -2.39
CA ASN A 841 -8.55 -0.69 -2.71
C ASN A 841 -8.30 -0.63 -4.23
N VAL A 842 -7.42 -1.47 -4.79
CA VAL A 842 -7.13 -1.44 -6.23
C VAL A 842 -8.26 -2.08 -7.03
N SER A 843 -8.83 -3.21 -6.61
CA SER A 843 -9.95 -3.83 -7.35
C SER A 843 -11.22 -2.98 -7.40
N LYS A 844 -11.48 -2.16 -6.38
CA LYS A 844 -12.54 -1.15 -6.44
C LYS A 844 -12.14 0.03 -7.34
N ALA A 845 -10.87 0.44 -7.36
CA ALA A 845 -10.39 1.47 -8.29
C ALA A 845 -10.48 1.03 -9.77
N GLU A 846 -10.25 -0.25 -10.08
CA GLU A 846 -10.43 -0.87 -11.41
C GLU A 846 -11.86 -0.70 -11.94
N ILE A 847 -12.88 -0.69 -11.08
CA ILE A 847 -14.29 -0.48 -11.45
C ILE A 847 -14.66 1.02 -11.40
N ILE A 848 -14.14 1.75 -10.43
CA ILE A 848 -14.49 3.16 -10.18
C ILE A 848 -13.91 4.09 -11.25
N CYS A 849 -12.66 3.89 -11.70
CA CYS A 849 -12.03 4.80 -12.67
C CYS A 849 -12.71 4.76 -14.06
N PRO A 850 -12.96 3.59 -14.68
CA PRO A 850 -13.75 3.51 -15.91
C PRO A 850 -15.18 4.00 -15.73
N GLY A 851 -15.80 3.74 -14.58
CA GLY A 851 -17.18 4.09 -14.27
C GLY A 851 -17.45 5.56 -13.93
N SER A 852 -16.44 6.44 -13.88
CA SER A 852 -16.62 7.84 -13.47
C SER A 852 -16.82 8.78 -14.66
N ASP A 853 -17.77 9.72 -14.56
CA ASP A 853 -17.86 10.87 -15.47
C ASP A 853 -16.94 12.00 -15.01
N LEU A 854 -16.98 12.31 -13.71
CA LEU A 854 -16.22 13.39 -13.07
C LEU A 854 -15.46 12.89 -11.84
N SER A 855 -14.29 13.49 -11.60
CA SER A 855 -13.39 13.17 -10.49
C SER A 855 -12.95 14.43 -9.73
N ASN A 856 -12.96 14.36 -8.40
CA ASN A 856 -12.73 15.51 -7.51
C ASN A 856 -11.30 15.55 -6.98
N HIS A 857 -10.49 16.46 -7.52
CA HIS A 857 -9.10 16.70 -7.14
C HIS A 857 -8.95 18.08 -6.50
N ILE A 858 -9.69 18.24 -5.40
CA ILE A 858 -10.09 19.50 -4.77
C ILE A 858 -9.30 19.88 -3.49
N SER A 859 -8.11 19.31 -3.30
CA SER A 859 -7.26 19.56 -2.12
C SER A 859 -6.89 21.05 -1.98
N THR A 860 -6.58 21.53 -0.78
CA THR A 860 -6.13 22.93 -0.60
C THR A 860 -4.84 23.16 -1.41
N ALA A 861 -4.75 24.23 -2.20
CA ALA A 861 -3.60 24.44 -3.09
C ALA A 861 -2.26 24.47 -2.33
N GLY A 862 -1.21 23.89 -2.92
CA GLY A 862 0.09 23.72 -2.28
C GLY A 862 0.15 22.57 -1.27
N THR A 863 -0.78 21.59 -1.32
CA THR A 863 -0.75 20.41 -0.42
C THR A 863 -0.56 19.07 -1.14
N GLU A 864 -0.84 19.01 -2.45
CA GLU A 864 -0.58 17.83 -3.28
C GLU A 864 0.80 17.91 -3.97
N ALA A 865 1.68 16.94 -3.69
CA ALA A 865 2.95 16.81 -4.40
C ALA A 865 2.79 16.34 -5.87
N SER A 866 1.68 15.67 -6.20
CA SER A 866 1.42 15.01 -7.50
C SER A 866 -0.07 14.57 -7.55
N GLY A 867 -0.38 13.38 -8.08
CA GLY A 867 -1.74 12.83 -8.06
C GLY A 867 -1.97 11.70 -9.08
N THR A 868 -1.51 10.47 -8.80
CA THR A 868 -1.65 9.33 -9.72
C THR A 868 -3.10 8.87 -9.94
N SER A 869 -4.01 9.11 -8.99
CA SER A 869 -5.45 8.90 -9.21
C SER A 869 -6.03 9.84 -10.27
N ASN A 870 -5.53 11.08 -10.34
CA ASN A 870 -5.98 12.10 -11.29
C ASN A 870 -5.70 11.58 -12.71
N MET A 871 -4.49 11.04 -12.91
CA MET A 871 -4.05 10.42 -14.15
C MET A 871 -4.92 9.21 -14.53
N LYS A 872 -5.30 8.35 -13.56
CA LYS A 872 -6.19 7.19 -13.83
C LYS A 872 -7.56 7.62 -14.34
N PHE A 873 -8.18 8.65 -13.75
CA PHE A 873 -9.47 9.15 -14.20
C PHE A 873 -9.39 9.75 -15.61
N SER A 874 -8.43 10.64 -15.87
CA SER A 874 -8.29 11.27 -17.19
C SER A 874 -7.89 10.28 -18.29
N LEU A 875 -7.12 9.23 -17.99
CA LEU A 875 -6.81 8.15 -18.92
C LEU A 875 -8.03 7.27 -19.23
N ASN A 876 -8.97 7.14 -18.30
CA ASN A 876 -10.28 6.49 -18.48
C ASN A 876 -11.37 7.46 -19.00
N GLY A 877 -10.98 8.63 -19.49
CA GLY A 877 -11.90 9.65 -20.02
C GLY A 877 -12.84 10.29 -18.99
N GLY A 878 -12.61 10.11 -17.70
CA GLY A 878 -13.27 10.88 -16.64
C GLY A 878 -12.65 12.28 -16.54
N LEU A 879 -13.48 13.32 -16.52
CA LEU A 879 -13.00 14.69 -16.40
C LEU A 879 -12.63 15.02 -14.95
N ILE A 880 -11.89 16.11 -14.74
CA ILE A 880 -11.47 16.57 -13.40
C ILE A 880 -12.18 17.88 -13.05
N ILE A 881 -12.70 17.96 -11.83
CA ILE A 881 -12.92 19.22 -11.11
C ILE A 881 -11.88 19.32 -9.99
N GLY A 882 -11.18 20.45 -9.89
CA GLY A 882 -10.00 20.52 -9.03
C GLY A 882 -9.42 21.91 -8.79
N THR A 883 -8.53 21.98 -7.82
CA THR A 883 -7.67 23.13 -7.56
C THR A 883 -6.46 23.15 -8.49
N VAL A 884 -5.80 24.30 -8.60
CA VAL A 884 -4.51 24.44 -9.29
C VAL A 884 -3.39 23.88 -8.39
N ASP A 885 -3.38 22.57 -8.20
CA ASP A 885 -2.50 21.87 -7.25
C ASP A 885 -2.02 20.51 -7.76
N GLY A 886 -0.82 20.09 -7.35
CA GLY A 886 -0.20 18.81 -7.71
C GLY A 886 -0.29 18.47 -9.20
N ALA A 887 -0.72 17.24 -9.49
CA ALA A 887 -0.82 16.74 -10.87
C ALA A 887 -1.91 17.42 -11.72
N ASN A 888 -2.84 18.20 -11.13
CA ASN A 888 -3.83 18.93 -11.94
C ASN A 888 -3.14 19.96 -12.85
N VAL A 889 -2.05 20.58 -12.40
CA VAL A 889 -1.28 21.58 -13.17
C VAL A 889 -0.68 20.96 -14.42
N GLU A 890 -0.07 19.78 -14.29
CA GLU A 890 0.53 19.04 -15.41
C GLU A 890 -0.55 18.49 -16.34
N ILE A 891 -1.63 17.91 -15.80
CA ILE A 891 -2.75 17.41 -16.63
C ILE A 891 -3.37 18.56 -17.44
N THR A 892 -3.58 19.74 -16.84
CA THR A 892 -4.06 20.95 -17.54
C THR A 892 -3.17 21.32 -18.73
N ARG A 893 -1.84 21.19 -18.59
CA ARG A 893 -0.88 21.49 -19.66
C ARG A 893 -1.00 20.52 -20.83
N GLU A 894 -1.15 19.21 -20.55
CA GLU A 894 -1.24 18.21 -21.62
C GLU A 894 -2.63 18.18 -22.28
N ILE A 895 -3.74 18.22 -21.50
CA ILE A 895 -5.11 18.06 -22.04
C ILE A 895 -5.79 19.36 -22.48
N GLY A 896 -5.21 20.52 -22.15
CA GLY A 896 -5.78 21.85 -22.42
C GLY A 896 -6.71 22.36 -21.30
N GLU A 897 -6.59 23.65 -20.97
CA GLU A 897 -7.35 24.32 -19.91
C GLU A 897 -8.87 24.21 -20.11
N GLU A 898 -9.34 24.18 -21.36
CA GLU A 898 -10.77 24.09 -21.65
C GLU A 898 -11.37 22.70 -21.31
N ASN A 899 -10.55 21.68 -21.06
CA ASN A 899 -10.99 20.29 -20.82
C ASN A 899 -10.94 19.89 -19.32
N ILE A 900 -10.61 20.81 -18.43
CA ILE A 900 -10.56 20.64 -16.96
C ILE A 900 -11.33 21.75 -16.24
N PHE A 901 -11.97 21.42 -15.12
CA PHE A 901 -12.79 22.36 -14.34
C PHE A 901 -12.00 22.88 -13.12
N LEU A 902 -11.17 23.90 -13.34
CA LEU A 902 -10.34 24.53 -12.30
C LEU A 902 -11.10 25.58 -11.48
N PHE A 903 -10.81 25.65 -10.18
CA PHE A 903 -11.32 26.66 -9.24
C PHE A 903 -10.38 26.87 -8.03
N GLY A 904 -10.77 27.77 -7.13
CA GLY A 904 -10.16 27.95 -5.81
C GLY A 904 -8.97 28.90 -5.80
N ASN A 905 -8.44 29.14 -4.61
CA ASN A 905 -7.26 29.98 -4.41
C ASN A 905 -5.98 29.28 -4.88
N LEU A 906 -5.03 30.07 -5.39
CA LEU A 906 -3.71 29.59 -5.79
C LEU A 906 -2.78 29.42 -4.57
N ALA A 907 -1.78 28.55 -4.68
CA ALA A 907 -0.90 28.17 -3.57
C ALA A 907 -0.16 29.36 -2.93
N GLU A 908 0.19 30.38 -3.73
CA GLU A 908 0.88 31.59 -3.29
C GLU A 908 0.02 32.44 -2.35
N SER A 909 -1.30 32.37 -2.46
CA SER A 909 -2.26 33.14 -1.65
C SER A 909 -2.58 32.49 -0.30
N VAL A 910 -2.33 31.18 -0.15
CA VAL A 910 -2.85 30.38 0.97
C VAL A 910 -2.33 30.88 2.33
N GLU A 911 -1.05 31.24 2.44
CA GLU A 911 -0.48 31.75 3.68
C GLU A 911 -0.99 33.17 4.04
N GLU A 912 -1.28 34.01 3.05
CA GLU A 912 -1.89 35.33 3.30
C GLU A 912 -3.33 35.19 3.82
N ILE A 913 -4.08 34.19 3.32
CA ILE A 913 -5.44 33.88 3.77
C ILE A 913 -5.42 33.28 5.19
N ARG A 914 -4.55 32.29 5.46
CA ARG A 914 -4.33 31.74 6.82
C ARG A 914 -3.95 32.82 7.83
N HIS A 915 -3.07 33.74 7.45
CA HIS A 915 -2.73 34.90 8.27
C HIS A 915 -3.96 35.80 8.54
N LYS A 916 -4.77 36.12 7.52
CA LYS A 916 -6.02 36.87 7.72
C LYS A 916 -7.01 36.15 8.64
N HIS A 917 -7.19 34.84 8.49
CA HIS A 917 -8.05 34.04 9.37
C HIS A 917 -7.60 34.11 10.84
N LEU A 918 -6.29 34.06 11.10
CA LEU A 918 -5.73 34.13 12.45
C LEU A 918 -5.91 35.51 13.12
N PHE A 919 -5.84 36.61 12.36
CA PHE A 919 -5.85 37.97 12.91
C PHE A 919 -7.18 38.74 12.75
N GLU A 920 -7.97 38.46 11.70
CA GLU A 920 -9.29 39.06 11.45
C GLU A 920 -10.47 38.14 11.81
N GLY A 921 -10.22 36.84 11.96
CA GLY A 921 -11.26 35.81 12.08
C GLY A 921 -11.80 35.31 10.74
N VAL A 922 -12.35 34.10 10.77
CA VAL A 922 -12.95 33.42 9.61
C VAL A 922 -14.33 34.02 9.29
N LYS A 923 -14.62 34.24 8.00
CA LYS A 923 -15.88 34.84 7.52
C LYS A 923 -16.65 33.80 6.69
N VAL A 924 -17.60 33.10 7.32
CA VAL A 924 -18.42 32.08 6.67
C VAL A 924 -19.37 32.74 5.63
N PRO A 925 -19.37 32.32 4.35
CA PRO A 925 -20.32 32.83 3.37
C PRO A 925 -21.75 32.30 3.62
N GLU A 926 -22.78 33.06 3.19
CA GLU A 926 -24.20 32.73 3.45
C GLU A 926 -24.61 31.35 2.89
N THR A 927 -23.96 30.93 1.81
CA THR A 927 -24.10 29.62 1.16
C THR A 927 -23.64 28.48 2.08
N LEU A 928 -22.46 28.60 2.68
CA LEU A 928 -21.91 27.62 3.63
C LEU A 928 -22.62 27.70 4.99
N GLN A 929 -23.04 28.89 5.44
CA GLN A 929 -23.80 29.04 6.67
C GLN A 929 -25.11 28.23 6.63
N LYS A 930 -25.81 28.20 5.49
CA LYS A 930 -27.01 27.34 5.30
C LYS A 930 -26.72 25.84 5.48
N VAL A 931 -25.52 25.38 5.13
CA VAL A 931 -25.08 23.99 5.34
C VAL A 931 -24.85 23.75 6.84
N PHE A 932 -24.12 24.66 7.51
CA PHE A 932 -23.89 24.56 8.95
C PHE A 932 -25.19 24.64 9.74
N ASP A 933 -26.14 25.50 9.35
CA ASP A 933 -27.46 25.62 9.98
C ASP A 933 -28.28 24.32 9.81
N ALA A 934 -28.21 23.68 8.64
CA ALA A 934 -28.88 22.39 8.41
C ALA A 934 -28.27 21.27 9.27
N ILE A 935 -26.95 21.15 9.35
CA ILE A 935 -26.27 20.19 10.23
C ILE A 935 -26.63 20.47 11.69
N ASN A 936 -26.53 21.73 12.13
CA ASN A 936 -26.86 22.15 13.51
C ASN A 936 -28.35 22.00 13.86
N SER A 937 -29.25 21.93 12.88
CA SER A 937 -30.67 21.64 13.11
C SER A 937 -30.99 20.18 13.44
N GLY A 938 -30.00 19.29 13.32
CA GLY A 938 -30.19 17.84 13.48
C GLY A 938 -30.75 17.13 12.24
N MET A 939 -30.65 17.76 11.05
CA MET A 939 -31.13 17.15 9.80
C MET A 939 -30.40 15.84 9.44
N PHE A 940 -29.16 15.66 9.88
CA PHE A 940 -28.27 14.57 9.47
C PHE A 940 -27.69 13.75 10.66
N GLY A 941 -28.37 13.69 11.80
CA GLY A 941 -27.88 13.02 13.02
C GLY A 941 -27.81 13.98 14.23
N ASP A 942 -27.02 13.66 15.26
CA ASP A 942 -26.81 14.56 16.40
C ASP A 942 -25.84 15.69 16.00
N PRO A 943 -26.23 16.97 16.10
CA PRO A 943 -25.32 18.11 15.89
C PRO A 943 -24.01 18.03 16.68
N ALA A 944 -24.01 17.38 17.85
CA ALA A 944 -22.82 17.23 18.69
C ALA A 944 -21.72 16.36 18.03
N GLU A 945 -22.08 15.41 17.18
CA GLU A 945 -21.13 14.52 16.49
C GLU A 945 -20.37 15.25 15.38
N PHE A 946 -21.04 16.19 14.69
CA PHE A 946 -20.46 16.99 13.60
C PHE A 946 -19.88 18.31 14.05
N ARG A 947 -20.25 18.80 15.25
CA ARG A 947 -19.77 20.06 15.81
C ARG A 947 -18.25 20.27 15.69
N PRO A 948 -17.35 19.30 15.97
CA PRO A 948 -15.91 19.52 15.84
C PRO A 948 -15.46 19.92 14.43
N LEU A 949 -16.15 19.45 13.39
CA LEU A 949 -15.88 19.77 11.97
C LEU A 949 -16.35 21.20 11.60
N ILE A 950 -17.34 21.74 12.31
CA ILE A 950 -17.80 23.13 12.15
C ILE A 950 -16.96 24.07 13.03
N ASP A 951 -16.59 23.66 14.25
CA ASP A 951 -15.72 24.43 15.14
C ASP A 951 -14.28 24.53 14.58
N SER A 952 -13.75 23.52 13.87
CA SER A 952 -12.43 23.62 13.23
C SER A 952 -12.36 24.71 12.16
N ILE A 953 -13.44 24.88 11.38
CA ILE A 953 -13.59 25.94 10.39
C ILE A 953 -13.86 27.28 11.10
N THR A 954 -14.92 27.36 11.91
CA THR A 954 -15.44 28.65 12.41
C THR A 954 -14.70 29.22 13.62
N GLN A 955 -14.06 28.39 14.45
CA GLN A 955 -13.39 28.80 15.69
C GLN A 955 -11.86 28.59 15.65
N HIS A 956 -11.35 27.77 14.74
CA HIS A 956 -9.93 27.39 14.70
C HIS A 956 -9.22 27.76 13.38
N GLY A 957 -9.74 28.76 12.67
CA GLY A 957 -9.02 29.50 11.63
C GLY A 957 -9.07 28.90 10.23
N ASP A 958 -9.91 27.89 9.99
CA ASP A 958 -10.11 27.21 8.71
C ASP A 958 -8.81 27.03 7.90
N TYR A 959 -7.88 26.26 8.46
CA TYR A 959 -6.53 26.07 7.92
C TYR A 959 -6.51 25.48 6.49
N TYR A 960 -7.63 24.93 6.01
CA TYR A 960 -7.77 24.31 4.69
C TYR A 960 -8.63 25.12 3.71
N LEU A 961 -9.02 26.35 4.07
CA LEU A 961 -9.72 27.31 3.21
C LEU A 961 -11.01 26.69 2.62
N VAL A 962 -11.83 26.11 3.49
CA VAL A 962 -13.17 25.64 3.14
C VAL A 962 -14.09 26.83 2.89
N THR A 963 -13.96 27.94 3.64
CA THR A 963 -14.78 29.15 3.47
C THR A 963 -14.50 29.88 2.16
N ASP A 964 -13.22 30.08 1.83
CA ASP A 964 -12.78 30.92 0.71
C ASP A 964 -13.02 30.26 -0.65
N ASP A 965 -12.91 28.93 -0.70
CA ASP A 965 -13.12 28.15 -1.92
C ASP A 965 -14.57 27.67 -2.09
N PHE A 966 -15.48 27.85 -1.11
CA PHE A 966 -16.84 27.27 -1.19
C PHE A 966 -17.64 27.80 -2.38
N ASP A 967 -17.77 29.12 -2.50
CA ASP A 967 -18.52 29.73 -3.59
C ASP A 967 -17.81 29.55 -4.94
N LEU A 968 -16.48 29.54 -4.97
CA LEU A 968 -15.68 29.23 -6.16
C LEU A 968 -15.89 27.79 -6.65
N TYR A 969 -16.06 26.84 -5.73
CA TYR A 969 -16.37 25.44 -6.03
C TYR A 969 -17.81 25.28 -6.54
N LEU A 970 -18.77 26.00 -5.93
CA LEU A 970 -20.15 26.05 -6.41
C LEU A 970 -20.23 26.64 -7.82
N GLU A 971 -19.58 27.78 -8.09
CA GLU A 971 -19.47 28.37 -9.43
C GLU A 971 -18.78 27.44 -10.45
N CYS A 972 -17.88 26.57 -9.99
CA CYS A 972 -17.23 25.57 -10.83
C CYS A 972 -18.18 24.41 -11.20
N GLN A 973 -18.93 23.87 -10.23
CA GLN A 973 -20.02 22.92 -10.47
C GLN A 973 -21.10 23.54 -11.39
N ASP A 974 -21.40 24.83 -11.22
CA ASP A 974 -22.32 25.57 -12.07
C ASP A 974 -21.81 25.71 -13.53
N ARG A 975 -20.49 25.82 -13.76
CA ARG A 975 -19.88 25.82 -15.11
C ARG A 975 -19.90 24.41 -15.73
N LEU A 976 -19.51 23.42 -14.94
CA LEU A 976 -19.52 21.99 -15.27
C LEU A 976 -20.91 21.52 -15.77
N GLU A 977 -21.97 21.78 -15.01
CA GLU A 977 -23.32 21.32 -15.35
C GLU A 977 -23.85 21.94 -16.66
N LYS A 978 -23.42 23.16 -16.99
CA LYS A 978 -23.74 23.80 -18.26
C LYS A 978 -23.04 23.12 -19.46
N VAL A 979 -21.90 22.46 -19.25
CA VAL A 979 -21.20 21.67 -20.28
C VAL A 979 -21.82 20.28 -20.43
N TYR A 980 -22.15 19.60 -19.33
CA TYR A 980 -22.83 18.30 -19.34
C TYR A 980 -24.25 18.39 -19.94
N GLY A 981 -25.07 19.31 -19.41
CA GLY A 981 -26.43 19.57 -19.87
C GLY A 981 -27.53 18.80 -19.13
N HIS A 982 -28.75 19.35 -19.17
CA HIS A 982 -29.92 18.83 -18.44
C HIS A 982 -30.57 17.58 -19.06
N HIS A 983 -30.12 17.14 -20.25
CA HIS A 983 -30.62 15.93 -20.90
C HIS A 983 -29.89 14.65 -20.47
N GLY A 984 -28.82 14.77 -19.66
CA GLY A 984 -28.07 13.64 -19.13
C GLY A 984 -27.12 12.99 -20.17
N GLY A 985 -26.61 11.80 -19.83
CA GLY A 985 -25.78 11.01 -20.75
C GLY A 985 -26.58 10.31 -21.85
N ASP A 986 -27.34 11.06 -22.64
CA ASP A 986 -28.07 10.54 -23.80
C ASP A 986 -27.18 10.58 -25.05
N SER A 987 -26.72 9.41 -25.50
CA SER A 987 -25.95 9.24 -26.75
C SER A 987 -26.65 9.74 -28.03
N THR A 988 -27.94 10.08 -27.96
CA THR A 988 -28.70 10.70 -29.06
C THR A 988 -28.71 12.23 -29.00
N ASP A 989 -28.37 12.84 -27.86
CA ASP A 989 -28.13 14.28 -27.76
C ASP A 989 -26.76 14.64 -28.37
N LYS A 990 -26.82 15.39 -29.48
CA LYS A 990 -25.63 15.92 -30.15
C LYS A 990 -24.85 16.89 -29.26
N ASP A 991 -25.54 17.64 -28.40
CA ASP A 991 -24.89 18.62 -27.54
C ASP A 991 -24.15 17.95 -26.38
N HIS A 992 -24.60 16.79 -25.87
CA HIS A 992 -23.80 15.93 -24.97
C HIS A 992 -22.54 15.40 -25.67
N LEU A 993 -22.69 14.77 -26.84
CA LEU A 993 -21.56 14.21 -27.59
C LEU A 993 -20.47 15.25 -27.91
N HIS A 994 -20.86 16.42 -28.43
CA HIS A 994 -19.89 17.43 -28.88
C HIS A 994 -19.35 18.34 -27.74
N ARG A 995 -19.99 18.40 -26.57
CA ARG A 995 -19.52 19.23 -25.43
C ARG A 995 -18.85 18.44 -24.31
N TRP A 996 -19.31 17.21 -24.03
CA TRP A 996 -18.78 16.37 -22.96
C TRP A 996 -17.92 15.23 -23.50
N VAL A 997 -18.47 14.38 -24.38
CA VAL A 997 -17.75 13.18 -24.88
C VAL A 997 -16.51 13.58 -25.70
N LYS A 998 -16.58 14.67 -26.46
CA LYS A 998 -15.41 15.29 -27.11
C LYS A 998 -14.27 15.62 -26.13
N LYS A 999 -14.58 16.09 -24.91
CA LYS A 999 -13.58 16.40 -23.88
C LYS A 999 -13.02 15.14 -23.24
N SER A 1000 -13.87 14.13 -23.03
CA SER A 1000 -13.46 12.80 -22.59
C SER A 1000 -12.41 12.20 -23.53
N VAL A 1001 -12.65 12.25 -24.85
CA VAL A 1001 -11.67 11.81 -25.87
C VAL A 1001 -10.39 12.66 -25.86
N LEU A 1002 -10.51 14.00 -25.88
CA LEU A 1002 -9.35 14.90 -25.89
C LEU A 1002 -8.45 14.75 -24.65
N SER A 1003 -9.06 14.40 -23.50
CA SER A 1003 -8.33 14.06 -22.27
C SER A 1003 -7.46 12.83 -22.51
N VAL A 1004 -8.06 11.68 -22.84
CA VAL A 1004 -7.34 10.42 -23.07
C VAL A 1004 -6.27 10.57 -24.14
N ALA A 1005 -6.59 11.27 -25.25
CA ALA A 1005 -5.67 11.49 -26.36
C ALA A 1005 -4.34 12.13 -25.92
N ASN A 1006 -4.35 12.97 -24.87
CA ASN A 1006 -3.15 13.66 -24.40
C ASN A 1006 -2.58 13.10 -23.09
N MET A 1007 -3.10 11.99 -22.56
CA MET A 1007 -2.55 11.37 -21.34
C MET A 1007 -1.21 10.63 -21.54
N GLY A 1008 -0.68 10.58 -22.76
CA GLY A 1008 0.54 9.82 -23.11
C GLY A 1008 1.79 10.17 -22.28
N PHE A 1009 1.91 11.42 -21.80
CA PHE A 1009 3.00 11.84 -20.91
C PHE A 1009 2.98 11.13 -19.54
N PHE A 1010 1.83 10.67 -19.07
CA PHE A 1010 1.64 10.11 -17.72
C PHE A 1010 1.81 8.58 -17.65
N SER A 1011 2.47 7.96 -18.63
CA SER A 1011 2.89 6.55 -18.53
C SER A 1011 3.99 6.37 -17.48
N SER A 1012 3.91 5.29 -16.69
CA SER A 1012 5.01 4.89 -15.79
C SER A 1012 6.26 4.42 -16.54
N ASP A 1013 6.15 4.00 -17.81
CA ASP A 1013 7.31 3.64 -18.65
C ASP A 1013 8.20 4.86 -18.89
N ARG A 1014 7.61 6.01 -19.26
CA ARG A 1014 8.31 7.30 -19.40
C ARG A 1014 9.00 7.72 -18.10
N CYS A 1015 8.35 7.46 -16.96
CA CYS A 1015 8.96 7.72 -15.65
C CYS A 1015 10.19 6.84 -15.43
N VAL A 1016 10.06 5.52 -15.63
CA VAL A 1016 11.14 4.55 -15.40
C VAL A 1016 12.32 4.80 -16.33
N ASP A 1017 12.09 5.18 -17.59
CA ASP A 1017 13.12 5.62 -18.52
C ASP A 1017 13.82 6.90 -18.01
N GLU A 1018 13.08 7.92 -17.55
CA GLU A 1018 13.66 9.15 -16.97
C GLU A 1018 14.50 8.87 -15.70
N TYR A 1019 14.06 7.97 -14.81
CA TYR A 1019 14.87 7.49 -13.68
C TYR A 1019 16.12 6.73 -14.14
N ALA A 1020 15.99 5.86 -15.16
CA ALA A 1020 17.08 5.06 -15.69
C ALA A 1020 18.20 5.92 -16.30
N GLU A 1021 17.85 6.94 -17.08
CA GLU A 1021 18.80 7.86 -17.72
C GLU A 1021 19.40 8.89 -16.74
N ASN A 1022 18.58 9.50 -15.87
CA ASN A 1022 18.98 10.71 -15.13
C ASN A 1022 19.39 10.47 -13.67
N ILE A 1023 19.10 9.28 -13.11
CA ILE A 1023 19.34 8.94 -11.71
C ILE A 1023 20.14 7.65 -11.55
N TRP A 1024 19.68 6.55 -12.16
CA TRP A 1024 20.26 5.22 -11.93
C TRP A 1024 21.45 4.93 -12.85
N ASN A 1025 21.48 5.52 -14.04
CA ASN A 1025 22.41 5.23 -15.13
C ASN A 1025 22.41 3.72 -15.48
N VAL A 1026 21.25 3.21 -15.89
CA VAL A 1026 21.03 1.80 -16.24
C VAL A 1026 20.45 1.65 -17.65
N GLU A 1027 20.85 0.59 -18.33
CA GLU A 1027 20.43 0.25 -19.70
C GLU A 1027 19.46 -0.95 -19.70
N PRO A 1028 18.54 -1.05 -20.68
CA PRO A 1028 17.65 -2.20 -20.81
C PRO A 1028 18.40 -3.46 -21.27
N LEU A 1029 18.00 -4.62 -20.75
CA LEU A 1029 18.62 -5.92 -20.98
C LEU A 1029 18.10 -6.59 -22.26
N ASN A 1030 18.39 -5.98 -23.41
CA ASN A 1030 18.05 -6.48 -24.74
C ASN A 1030 18.52 -7.93 -24.97
N GLU A 1031 17.84 -8.68 -25.86
CA GLU A 1031 17.81 -10.17 -25.96
C GLU A 1031 19.14 -10.94 -25.87
#